data_AF-A2CBG5-F1
#
_entry.id   AF-A2CBG5-F1
#
_cell.length_a   1.000
_cell.length_b   1.000
_cell.length_c   1.000
_cell.angle_alpha   90.00
_cell.angle_beta   90.00
_cell.angle_gamma   90.00
#
_symmetry.space_group_name_H-M   'P 1'
#
loop_
_entity.id
_entity.type
_entity.pdbx_description
1 polymer ?
#
loop_
_entity_poly.entity_id
_entity_poly.type
_entity_poly.pdbx_seq_one_letter_code
_entity_poly.pdbx_strand_id
1 'polypeptide(L)'
;MSKIHRYKLHYLQSRLKRNKPPKGEEGLALLLALLTGLTLLAGTTGLLIRQLMARKIGAAQSYQQMAEAAALNGFNRILNTLNSNDPENYKGYLFTINNGESASTNNWIRINTTDEAMLEELCTNITALPNHPSNQDAVWPTGLVAKGNNETKVSLPFIEDQSRTQRNDGKGSIQTFYRLRQYKPPAKDIQGSYEGRKGAARFQVEGFTKRVGSEDNYLARALLSRSLFVRSVVSKPEDWGVMGANNYDLGTTTIDGPGLILLNVSNKNEIIKDDGSCRNDLATSLLNNSSNALRDRIWPVMNRGLPATELFANTKNSKEGKEIFDADSKRNDTPRVWSFDDTSTNNDFECGEDQIVCTRTINSTTMSVPKGIDIDYDIIGRETVKEYVWKDGFDLSAKRICGGQYCYTPHPTRSGWWLRVTADKFYPSMKSLVEIETEKDLKKWTIRIKKQDICSNTDEACHLYIEHINLENTSLLIENDQRPVVLHLGTQDETKLSNRIDLSENSLLCGVNRKDKKCNEAPEKLIVISKNSLKSSKKCNSNDLKNNQKYVLNIAGKSLPAAFVLLKGGTFTLSNDAEMRGVVWADNFCSQSKKFSLTTKDQNSLKGSVIEAGDELWNLVDGEEYTGYGRTITRGVRGTGLDIFQRW
;
A
#
# COMPACT_ATOMS: atom_id res chain seq x y z
N MET A 1 -49.87 68.49 77.32
CA MET A 1 -49.25 69.15 78.49
C MET A 1 -47.92 68.46 78.74
N SER A 2 -46.73 69.03 78.95
CA SER A 2 -46.20 70.37 79.27
C SER A 2 -44.69 70.29 78.94
N LYS A 3 -44.15 71.08 77.99
CA LYS A 3 -43.39 72.34 78.18
C LYS A 3 -41.95 72.19 78.74
N ILE A 4 -41.00 72.87 78.06
CA ILE A 4 -39.71 73.46 78.55
C ILE A 4 -38.47 72.53 78.43
N HIS A 5 -37.31 72.86 77.83
CA HIS A 5 -36.62 74.15 77.63
C HIS A 5 -35.72 74.20 76.36
N ARG A 6 -35.82 75.32 75.63
CA ARG A 6 -34.86 75.84 74.62
C ARG A 6 -33.63 76.43 75.32
N TYR A 7 -32.53 75.70 75.48
CA TYR A 7 -31.22 76.31 75.84
C TYR A 7 -30.10 75.33 75.49
N LYS A 8 -29.62 75.32 74.23
CA LYS A 8 -28.29 74.77 73.88
C LYS A 8 -27.82 75.02 72.44
N LEU A 9 -28.61 75.69 71.59
CA LEU A 9 -28.20 76.00 70.21
C LEU A 9 -27.46 77.35 70.03
N HIS A 10 -27.46 78.23 71.04
CA HIS A 10 -26.85 79.57 70.94
C HIS A 10 -25.37 79.64 71.35
N TYR A 11 -24.77 78.57 71.87
CA TYR A 11 -23.36 78.59 72.31
C TYR A 11 -22.34 78.21 71.21
N LEU A 12 -22.77 77.52 70.15
CA LEU A 12 -21.89 77.12 69.05
C LEU A 12 -21.80 78.15 67.90
N GLN A 13 -22.70 79.13 67.83
CA GLN A 13 -22.65 80.20 66.82
C GLN A 13 -21.81 81.42 67.24
N SER A 14 -21.41 81.54 68.51
CA SER A 14 -20.66 82.72 68.99
C SER A 14 -19.13 82.56 68.98
N ARG A 15 -18.59 81.38 68.62
CA ARG A 15 -17.13 81.18 68.45
C ARG A 15 -16.63 81.21 67.01
N LEU A 16 -17.49 81.36 66.00
CA LEU A 16 -17.07 81.50 64.60
C LEU A 16 -16.80 82.96 64.17
N LYS A 17 -16.93 83.93 65.07
CA LYS A 17 -16.55 85.34 64.84
C LYS A 17 -15.41 85.75 65.75
N ARG A 18 -14.20 85.25 65.46
CA ARG A 18 -12.90 85.89 65.72
C ARG A 18 -11.81 84.91 65.34
N ASN A 19 -11.41 84.96 64.08
CA ASN A 19 -10.04 84.82 63.64
C ASN A 19 -9.98 85.53 62.29
N LYS A 20 -9.53 86.78 62.29
CA LYS A 20 -8.97 87.37 61.06
C LYS A 20 -7.74 86.52 60.75
N PRO A 21 -7.62 85.90 59.56
CA PRO A 21 -6.38 85.23 59.20
C PRO A 21 -5.24 86.26 59.22
N PRO A 22 -4.05 85.91 59.71
CA PRO A 22 -2.90 86.80 59.64
C PRO A 22 -2.64 87.17 58.17
N LYS A 23 -2.47 88.47 57.88
CA LYS A 23 -2.10 88.97 56.55
C LYS A 23 -0.72 88.40 56.20
N GLY A 24 -0.71 87.33 55.41
CA GLY A 24 0.48 86.57 55.02
C GLY A 24 0.19 85.10 54.67
N GLU A 25 -0.91 84.52 55.17
CA GLU A 25 -1.22 83.09 54.97
C GLU A 25 -2.24 82.79 53.86
N GLU A 26 -2.87 83.81 53.27
CA GLU A 26 -3.82 83.63 52.16
C GLU A 26 -3.17 82.96 50.94
N GLY A 27 -1.90 83.25 50.67
CA GLY A 27 -1.12 82.60 49.61
C GLY A 27 -0.75 81.15 49.94
N LEU A 28 -0.53 80.82 51.22
CA LEU A 28 -0.11 79.48 51.66
C LEU A 28 -1.31 78.52 51.78
N ALA A 29 -2.47 79.02 52.21
CA ALA A 29 -3.73 78.29 52.17
C ALA A 29 -4.19 78.03 50.72
N LEU A 30 -4.02 79.02 49.82
CA LEU A 30 -4.25 78.84 48.39
C LEU A 30 -3.31 77.78 47.80
N LEU A 31 -2.01 77.83 48.14
CA LEU A 31 -1.03 76.83 47.70
C LEU A 31 -1.34 75.44 48.21
N LEU A 32 -1.71 75.29 49.48
CA LEU A 32 -2.09 74.00 50.07
C LEU A 32 -3.38 73.46 49.46
N ALA A 33 -4.39 74.31 49.21
CA ALA A 33 -5.62 73.94 48.53
C ALA A 33 -5.37 73.54 47.07
N LEU A 34 -4.44 74.22 46.40
CA LEU A 34 -4.09 73.93 45.01
C LEU A 34 -3.25 72.65 44.92
N LEU A 35 -2.31 72.43 45.83
CA LEU A 35 -1.54 71.17 45.96
C LEU A 35 -2.44 70.00 46.33
N THR A 36 -3.34 70.15 47.31
CA THR A 36 -4.30 69.09 47.65
C THR A 36 -5.27 68.82 46.50
N GLY A 37 -5.75 69.87 45.80
CA GLY A 37 -6.53 69.73 44.57
C GLY A 37 -5.76 68.99 43.46
N LEU A 38 -4.48 69.29 43.27
CA LEU A 38 -3.63 68.66 42.25
C LEU A 38 -3.33 67.19 42.58
N THR A 39 -3.10 66.87 43.87
CA THR A 39 -2.92 65.47 44.31
C THR A 39 -4.20 64.65 44.20
N LEU A 40 -5.37 65.23 44.49
CA LEU A 40 -6.67 64.58 44.27
C LEU A 40 -6.92 64.33 42.79
N LEU A 41 -6.68 65.32 41.93
CA LEU A 41 -6.80 65.17 40.48
C LEU A 41 -5.82 64.13 39.93
N ALA A 42 -4.58 64.10 40.41
CA ALA A 42 -3.60 63.08 40.04
C ALA A 42 -4.03 61.68 40.53
N GLY A 43 -4.57 61.56 41.74
CA GLY A 43 -5.09 60.31 42.30
C GLY A 43 -6.31 59.78 41.54
N THR A 44 -7.28 60.64 41.20
CA THR A 44 -8.45 60.27 40.40
C THR A 44 -8.06 59.90 38.97
N THR A 45 -7.10 60.62 38.38
CA THR A 45 -6.59 60.32 37.03
C THR A 45 -5.86 58.98 37.02
N GLY A 46 -5.02 58.70 38.02
CA GLY A 46 -4.34 57.41 38.16
C GLY A 46 -5.30 56.23 38.32
N LEU A 47 -6.37 56.39 39.10
CA LEU A 47 -7.42 55.38 39.25
C LEU A 47 -8.20 55.15 37.94
N LEU A 48 -8.56 56.21 37.23
CA LEU A 48 -9.22 56.12 35.93
C LEU A 48 -8.33 55.42 34.89
N ILE A 49 -7.04 55.76 34.84
CA ILE A 49 -6.06 55.09 33.98
C ILE A 49 -5.99 53.59 34.33
N ARG A 50 -5.91 53.24 35.61
CA ARG A 50 -5.86 51.83 36.04
C ARG A 50 -7.14 51.07 35.69
N GLN A 51 -8.31 51.69 35.85
CA GLN A 51 -9.59 51.08 35.47
C GLN A 51 -9.71 50.91 33.95
N LEU A 52 -9.26 51.90 33.17
CA LEU A 52 -9.22 51.83 31.70
C LEU A 52 -8.23 50.75 31.22
N MET A 53 -7.04 50.66 31.81
CA MET A 53 -6.08 49.61 31.53
C MET A 53 -6.62 48.22 31.89
N ALA A 54 -7.23 48.05 33.06
CA ALA A 54 -7.83 46.78 33.46
C ALA A 54 -8.96 46.33 32.51
N ARG A 55 -9.82 47.26 32.10
CA ARG A 55 -10.86 46.98 31.09
C ARG A 55 -10.26 46.62 29.73
N LYS A 56 -9.20 47.33 29.30
CA LYS A 56 -8.49 47.06 28.05
C LYS A 56 -7.82 45.67 28.07
N ILE A 57 -7.20 45.30 29.18
CA ILE A 57 -6.57 43.98 29.37
C ILE A 57 -7.63 42.87 29.37
N GLY A 58 -8.74 43.05 30.09
CA GLY A 58 -9.84 42.07 30.11
C GLY A 58 -10.49 41.89 28.73
N ALA A 59 -10.68 42.97 27.99
CA ALA A 59 -11.20 42.89 26.61
C ALA A 59 -10.21 42.20 25.67
N ALA A 60 -8.92 42.53 25.75
CA ALA A 60 -7.87 41.89 24.94
C ALA A 60 -7.77 40.37 25.22
N GLN A 61 -7.82 39.95 26.49
CA GLN A 61 -7.84 38.53 26.85
C GLN A 61 -9.09 37.82 26.31
N SER A 62 -10.26 38.47 26.36
CA SER A 62 -11.49 37.91 25.79
C SER A 62 -11.39 37.77 24.26
N TYR A 63 -10.84 38.76 23.55
CA TYR A 63 -10.57 38.64 22.10
C TYR A 63 -9.59 37.52 21.79
N GLN A 64 -8.58 37.32 22.63
CA GLN A 64 -7.61 36.25 22.49
C GLN A 64 -8.26 34.87 22.65
N GLN A 65 -9.09 34.68 23.68
CA GLN A 65 -9.84 33.43 23.88
C GLN A 65 -10.79 33.14 22.73
N MET A 66 -11.43 34.17 22.17
CA MET A 66 -12.27 34.02 20.97
C MET A 66 -11.45 33.61 19.75
N ALA A 67 -10.26 34.16 19.55
CA ALA A 67 -9.35 33.77 18.47
C ALA A 67 -8.86 32.31 18.63
N GLU A 68 -8.55 31.87 19.85
CA GLU A 68 -8.16 30.47 20.13
C GLU A 68 -9.32 29.49 19.87
N ALA A 69 -10.52 29.83 20.34
CA ALA A 69 -11.72 29.05 20.08
C ALA A 69 -12.02 28.98 18.57
N ALA A 70 -11.79 30.07 17.84
CA ALA A 70 -11.95 30.09 16.38
C ALA A 70 -10.94 29.17 15.68
N ALA A 71 -9.67 29.16 16.12
CA ALA A 71 -8.65 28.28 15.57
C ALA A 71 -8.99 26.79 15.82
N LEU A 72 -9.41 26.45 17.04
CA LEU A 72 -9.77 25.08 17.42
C LEU A 72 -11.01 24.57 16.69
N ASN A 73 -12.06 25.39 16.62
CA ASN A 73 -13.26 25.00 15.89
C ASN A 73 -13.05 24.99 14.37
N GLY A 74 -12.28 25.94 13.84
CA GLY A 74 -11.87 25.97 12.45
C GLY A 74 -11.11 24.70 12.05
N PHE A 75 -10.18 24.26 12.90
CA PHE A 75 -9.50 22.98 12.73
C PHE A 75 -10.48 21.80 12.66
N ASN A 76 -11.43 21.71 13.59
CA ASN A 76 -12.42 20.63 13.59
C ASN A 76 -13.31 20.65 12.34
N ARG A 77 -13.69 21.83 11.84
CA ARG A 77 -14.46 21.96 10.59
C ARG A 77 -13.67 21.48 9.38
N ILE A 78 -12.41 21.92 9.25
CA ILE A 78 -11.54 21.46 8.16
C ILE A 78 -11.37 19.95 8.23
N LEU A 79 -11.06 19.42 9.42
CA LEU A 79 -10.87 17.99 9.64
C LEU A 79 -12.12 17.18 9.25
N ASN A 80 -13.31 17.66 9.63
CA ASN A 80 -14.58 17.01 9.29
C ASN A 80 -14.81 16.96 7.77
N THR A 81 -14.55 18.05 7.05
CA THR A 81 -14.65 18.09 5.59
C THR A 81 -13.67 17.11 4.92
N LEU A 82 -12.42 17.06 5.41
CA LEU A 82 -11.41 16.15 4.85
C LEU A 82 -11.72 14.67 5.13
N ASN A 83 -12.34 14.37 6.27
CA ASN A 83 -12.73 13.02 6.67
C ASN A 83 -14.11 12.58 6.15
N SER A 84 -14.73 13.34 5.24
CA SER A 84 -16.00 12.96 4.64
C SER A 84 -15.94 11.54 4.07
N ASN A 85 -16.96 10.75 4.39
CA ASN A 85 -17.14 9.39 3.88
C ASN A 85 -18.01 9.34 2.61
N ASP A 86 -18.48 10.48 2.12
CA ASP A 86 -19.22 10.60 0.87
C ASP A 86 -18.28 10.37 -0.32
N PRO A 87 -18.48 9.32 -1.15
CA PRO A 87 -17.62 9.03 -2.31
C PRO A 87 -17.57 10.17 -3.34
N GLU A 88 -18.67 10.90 -3.54
CA GLU A 88 -18.75 11.99 -4.52
C GLU A 88 -18.02 13.25 -4.03
N ASN A 89 -17.96 13.41 -2.70
CA ASN A 89 -17.31 14.53 -2.02
C ASN A 89 -16.10 14.10 -1.19
N TYR A 90 -15.46 13.00 -1.56
CA TYR A 90 -14.29 12.52 -0.85
C TYR A 90 -13.14 13.51 -1.00
N LYS A 91 -12.47 13.83 0.12
CA LYS A 91 -11.37 14.81 0.20
C LYS A 91 -10.16 14.29 1.00
N GLY A 92 -10.17 13.00 1.36
CA GLY A 92 -9.11 12.38 2.15
C GLY A 92 -7.74 12.39 1.46
N TYR A 93 -7.70 12.42 0.13
CA TYR A 93 -6.45 12.56 -0.64
C TYR A 93 -5.68 13.85 -0.31
N LEU A 94 -6.33 14.90 0.20
CA LEU A 94 -5.63 16.11 0.62
C LEU A 94 -4.70 15.87 1.81
N PHE A 95 -4.95 14.82 2.61
CA PHE A 95 -4.01 14.41 3.65
C PHE A 95 -2.69 13.89 3.08
N THR A 96 -2.62 13.56 1.78
CA THR A 96 -1.38 13.13 1.13
C THR A 96 -0.66 14.28 0.41
N ILE A 97 -1.13 15.52 0.52
CA ILE A 97 -0.51 16.66 -0.18
C ILE A 97 -0.11 17.73 0.83
N ASN A 98 1.16 18.14 0.81
CA ASN A 98 1.66 19.26 1.59
C ASN A 98 0.98 20.56 1.16
N ASN A 99 0.54 21.40 2.09
CA ASN A 99 -0.08 22.68 1.77
C ASN A 99 0.63 23.82 2.48
N GLY A 100 0.99 24.86 1.71
CA GLY A 100 1.58 26.10 2.20
C GLY A 100 0.59 27.26 2.28
N GLU A 101 1.15 28.43 2.65
CA GLU A 101 0.40 29.63 2.98
C GLU A 101 0.24 30.61 1.79
N SER A 102 1.07 30.49 0.75
CA SER A 102 1.06 31.36 -0.44
C SER A 102 0.47 30.63 -1.64
N ALA A 103 0.11 31.36 -2.70
CA ALA A 103 -0.36 30.74 -3.95
C ALA A 103 0.71 29.82 -4.57
N SER A 104 1.99 30.19 -4.44
CA SER A 104 3.11 29.38 -4.93
C SER A 104 3.32 28.07 -4.14
N THR A 105 2.93 28.02 -2.87
CA THR A 105 3.14 26.87 -1.97
C THR A 105 1.86 26.12 -1.62
N ASN A 106 0.69 26.61 -2.05
CA ASN A 106 -0.58 25.93 -1.92
C ASN A 106 -0.68 24.83 -2.98
N ASN A 107 -0.28 23.61 -2.62
CA ASN A 107 -0.34 22.49 -3.55
C ASN A 107 -1.74 21.86 -3.65
N TRP A 108 -2.69 22.23 -2.78
CA TRP A 108 -4.07 21.72 -2.86
C TRP A 108 -4.84 22.26 -4.07
N ILE A 109 -4.42 23.38 -4.65
CA ILE A 109 -4.96 23.90 -5.93
C ILE A 109 -4.12 23.48 -7.14
N ARG A 110 -3.01 22.78 -6.92
CA ARG A 110 -2.02 22.41 -7.95
C ARG A 110 -1.91 20.89 -8.12
N ILE A 111 -2.92 20.15 -7.69
CA ILE A 111 -2.91 18.69 -7.64
C ILE A 111 -2.54 18.13 -9.02
N ASN A 112 -1.63 17.16 -9.05
CA ASN A 112 -1.09 16.52 -10.25
C ASN A 112 -0.29 17.43 -11.22
N THR A 113 -0.20 18.74 -10.97
CA THR A 113 0.57 19.67 -11.82
C THR A 113 2.07 19.71 -11.49
N THR A 114 2.44 19.43 -10.23
CA THR A 114 3.84 19.41 -9.75
C THR A 114 4.14 18.14 -8.96
N ASP A 115 5.42 17.81 -8.78
CA ASP A 115 5.85 16.64 -8.01
C ASP A 115 5.44 16.72 -6.53
N GLU A 116 5.43 17.92 -5.94
CA GLU A 116 4.98 18.14 -4.56
C GLU A 116 3.47 17.95 -4.35
N ALA A 117 2.70 18.10 -5.43
CA ALA A 117 1.24 18.00 -5.47
C ALA A 117 0.76 16.71 -6.15
N MET A 118 1.67 15.81 -6.50
CA MET A 118 1.35 14.60 -7.26
C MET A 118 0.68 13.56 -6.35
N LEU A 119 -0.51 13.13 -6.77
CA LEU A 119 -1.17 11.98 -6.17
C LEU A 119 -0.47 10.70 -6.61
N GLU A 120 -0.39 9.75 -5.68
CA GLU A 120 0.01 8.40 -6.00
C GLU A 120 -1.09 7.66 -6.75
N GLU A 121 -2.35 7.87 -6.36
CA GLU A 121 -3.53 7.32 -7.03
C GLU A 121 -4.05 8.34 -8.04
N LEU A 122 -3.54 8.22 -9.28
CA LEU A 122 -3.62 9.26 -10.31
C LEU A 122 -5.06 9.61 -10.70
N CYS A 123 -5.94 8.61 -10.72
CA CYS A 123 -7.36 8.76 -11.09
C CYS A 123 -8.32 8.94 -9.92
N THR A 124 -7.79 9.35 -8.76
CA THR A 124 -8.65 9.82 -7.68
C THR A 124 -9.50 10.97 -8.20
N ASN A 125 -10.81 10.92 -7.94
CA ASN A 125 -11.70 12.03 -8.29
C ASN A 125 -11.32 13.27 -7.46
N ILE A 126 -10.69 14.24 -8.11
CA ILE A 126 -10.23 15.50 -7.51
C ILE A 126 -11.25 16.62 -7.70
N THR A 127 -12.54 16.35 -7.42
CA THR A 127 -13.58 17.40 -7.43
C THR A 127 -13.06 18.67 -6.73
N ALA A 128 -13.40 19.82 -7.32
CA ALA A 128 -12.92 21.12 -6.85
C ALA A 128 -13.05 21.26 -5.33
N LEU A 129 -12.09 21.95 -4.73
CA LEU A 129 -12.16 22.29 -3.30
C LEU A 129 -13.51 22.95 -3.00
N PRO A 130 -14.07 22.76 -1.79
CA PRO A 130 -15.32 23.40 -1.41
C PRO A 130 -15.33 24.89 -1.71
N ASN A 131 -16.47 25.41 -2.15
CA ASN A 131 -16.64 26.84 -2.36
C ASN A 131 -16.36 27.59 -1.04
N HIS A 132 -15.61 28.68 -1.13
CA HIS A 132 -15.36 29.50 0.05
C HIS A 132 -16.60 30.37 0.34
N PRO A 133 -17.19 30.30 1.56
CA PRO A 133 -18.50 30.90 1.87
C PRO A 133 -18.55 32.43 1.73
N SER A 134 -17.40 33.10 1.82
CA SER A 134 -17.33 34.56 1.75
C SER A 134 -16.92 35.14 0.39
N ASN A 135 -16.38 34.32 -0.52
CA ASN A 135 -15.90 34.79 -1.82
C ASN A 135 -15.73 33.59 -2.75
N GLN A 136 -16.34 33.62 -3.93
CA GLN A 136 -16.27 32.53 -4.91
C GLN A 136 -14.87 32.33 -5.50
N ASP A 137 -14.06 33.39 -5.55
CA ASP A 137 -12.68 33.35 -6.06
C ASP A 137 -11.66 32.95 -4.97
N ALA A 138 -12.11 32.75 -3.73
CA ALA A 138 -11.23 32.36 -2.63
C ALA A 138 -11.09 30.85 -2.52
N VAL A 139 -9.86 30.41 -2.27
CA VAL A 139 -9.52 29.00 -2.11
C VAL A 139 -9.84 28.53 -0.69
N TRP A 140 -10.70 27.54 -0.54
CA TRP A 140 -10.91 26.87 0.74
C TRP A 140 -9.74 25.93 1.08
N PRO A 141 -9.29 25.81 2.35
CA PRO A 141 -9.65 26.59 3.54
C PRO A 141 -8.65 27.71 3.86
N THR A 142 -7.79 28.09 2.90
CA THR A 142 -6.71 29.07 3.11
C THR A 142 -7.21 30.52 2.99
N GLY A 143 -8.30 30.73 2.24
CA GLY A 143 -8.85 32.05 1.93
C GLY A 143 -8.04 32.83 0.89
N LEU A 144 -7.13 32.17 0.17
CA LEU A 144 -6.29 32.82 -0.84
C LEU A 144 -7.12 33.22 -2.06
N VAL A 145 -6.99 34.47 -2.48
CA VAL A 145 -7.54 35.01 -3.73
C VAL A 145 -6.36 35.53 -4.56
N ALA A 146 -6.13 34.93 -5.71
CA ALA A 146 -5.13 35.42 -6.67
C ALA A 146 -5.74 36.54 -7.51
N LYS A 147 -5.28 37.79 -7.35
CA LYS A 147 -5.72 38.94 -8.16
C LYS A 147 -4.49 39.60 -8.80
N GLY A 148 -4.11 39.12 -9.98
CA GLY A 148 -2.84 39.51 -10.62
C GLY A 148 -1.62 39.01 -9.82
N ASN A 149 -0.55 39.82 -9.73
CA ASN A 149 0.68 39.48 -9.00
C ASN A 149 0.56 39.67 -7.46
N ASN A 150 -0.61 40.06 -6.94
CA ASN A 150 -0.82 40.32 -5.52
C ASN A 150 -1.78 39.30 -4.91
N GLU A 151 -1.33 38.64 -3.83
CA GLU A 151 -2.14 37.70 -3.06
C GLU A 151 -2.97 38.45 -2.00
N THR A 152 -4.29 38.30 -2.03
CA THR A 152 -5.18 38.79 -0.96
C THR A 152 -5.78 37.61 -0.20
N LYS A 153 -5.99 37.77 1.12
CA LYS A 153 -6.50 36.70 1.99
C LYS A 153 -7.86 37.08 2.53
N VAL A 154 -8.90 36.40 2.05
CA VAL A 154 -10.27 36.50 2.57
C VAL A 154 -10.41 35.60 3.80
N SER A 155 -11.22 36.01 4.76
CA SER A 155 -11.38 35.31 6.03
C SER A 155 -12.57 34.34 5.98
N LEU A 156 -12.45 33.12 6.51
CA LEU A 156 -13.60 32.23 6.70
C LEU A 156 -14.35 32.60 7.99
N PRO A 157 -15.60 33.07 7.93
CA PRO A 157 -16.35 33.41 9.11
C PRO A 157 -16.70 32.15 9.88
N PHE A 158 -16.58 32.22 11.21
CA PHE A 158 -17.04 31.13 12.07
C PHE A 158 -18.58 30.99 12.04
N ILE A 159 -19.28 32.11 11.86
CA ILE A 159 -20.74 32.18 11.78
C ILE A 159 -21.09 32.65 10.36
N GLU A 160 -21.73 31.82 9.56
CA GLU A 160 -22.04 32.14 8.15
C GLU A 160 -23.05 33.30 8.02
N ASP A 161 -23.95 33.42 8.99
CA ASP A 161 -24.91 34.52 9.08
C ASP A 161 -24.23 35.80 9.61
N GLN A 162 -24.05 36.78 8.72
CA GLN A 162 -23.45 38.07 9.04
C GLN A 162 -24.31 38.93 10.00
N SER A 163 -25.59 38.61 10.17
CA SER A 163 -26.46 39.27 11.16
C SER A 163 -26.20 38.79 12.58
N ARG A 164 -25.55 37.62 12.74
CA ARG A 164 -25.21 37.02 14.04
C ARG A 164 -23.78 37.38 14.42
N THR A 165 -23.68 38.37 15.30
CA THR A 165 -22.40 38.89 15.76
C THR A 165 -22.19 38.54 17.23
N GLN A 166 -20.96 38.25 17.62
CA GLN A 166 -20.67 37.76 18.98
C GLN A 166 -20.78 38.88 20.02
N ARG A 167 -20.58 40.13 19.57
CA ARG A 167 -20.66 41.33 20.40
C ARG A 167 -20.84 42.56 19.52
N ASN A 168 -21.70 43.49 19.95
CA ASN A 168 -21.75 44.86 19.45
C ASN A 168 -21.44 45.81 20.61
N ASP A 169 -20.29 46.45 20.58
CA ASP A 169 -19.80 47.37 21.62
C ASP A 169 -19.98 48.84 21.26
N GLY A 170 -20.84 49.13 20.26
CA GLY A 170 -21.08 50.50 19.75
C GLY A 170 -19.99 51.00 18.79
N LYS A 171 -18.90 50.24 18.58
CA LYS A 171 -17.84 50.54 17.59
C LYS A 171 -17.86 49.60 16.39
N GLY A 172 -18.93 48.83 16.25
CA GLY A 172 -19.12 47.83 15.19
C GLY A 172 -19.14 46.40 15.71
N SER A 173 -19.77 45.53 14.95
CA SER A 173 -19.95 44.12 15.26
C SER A 173 -18.64 43.34 15.24
N ILE A 174 -18.45 42.46 16.22
CA ILE A 174 -17.27 41.61 16.36
C ILE A 174 -17.61 40.18 15.95
N GLN A 175 -16.72 39.58 15.16
CA GLN A 175 -16.84 38.21 14.68
C GLN A 175 -15.48 37.52 14.66
N THR A 176 -15.50 36.20 14.87
CA THR A 176 -14.34 35.34 14.72
C THR A 176 -14.28 34.68 13.36
N PHE A 177 -13.06 34.45 12.90
CA PHE A 177 -12.74 33.85 11.63
C PHE A 177 -11.63 32.82 11.81
N TYR A 178 -11.46 31.93 10.83
CA TYR A 178 -10.35 30.99 10.80
C TYR A 178 -9.79 30.83 9.38
N ARG A 179 -8.60 30.23 9.27
CA ARG A 179 -8.03 29.76 8.00
C ARG A 179 -6.95 28.71 8.22
N LEU A 180 -6.75 27.85 7.23
CA LEU A 180 -5.58 26.98 7.19
C LEU A 180 -4.36 27.79 6.77
N ARG A 181 -3.29 27.75 7.57
CA ARG A 181 -1.99 28.34 7.25
C ARG A 181 -1.09 27.33 6.55
N GLN A 182 -0.99 26.16 7.14
CA GLN A 182 -0.10 25.12 6.65
C GLN A 182 -0.64 23.74 7.02
N TYR A 183 -0.41 22.77 6.13
CA TYR A 183 -0.56 21.36 6.44
C TYR A 183 0.68 20.62 5.96
N LYS A 184 1.29 19.85 6.86
CA LYS A 184 2.39 18.93 6.52
C LYS A 184 1.91 17.49 6.69
N PRO A 185 1.89 16.66 5.63
CA PRO A 185 1.54 15.25 5.74
C PRO A 185 2.60 14.48 6.54
N PRO A 186 2.30 13.23 6.95
CA PRO A 186 3.33 12.33 7.45
C PRO A 186 4.45 12.21 6.40
N ALA A 187 5.69 12.00 6.87
CA ALA A 187 6.79 11.66 5.99
C ALA A 187 6.40 10.42 5.16
N LYS A 188 6.82 10.38 3.89
CA LYS A 188 6.76 9.14 3.14
C LYS A 188 7.71 8.16 3.82
N ASP A 189 7.25 6.96 4.16
CA ASP A 189 8.18 5.92 4.56
C ASP A 189 9.12 5.61 3.37
N ILE A 190 10.41 5.48 3.63
CA ILE A 190 11.46 5.43 2.60
C ILE A 190 11.85 3.98 2.27
N GLN A 191 11.30 2.97 2.97
CA GLN A 191 11.71 1.58 2.77
C GLN A 191 10.88 0.80 1.75
N GLY A 192 11.15 1.03 0.45
CA GLY A 192 11.22 -0.01 -0.60
C GLY A 192 10.03 -0.96 -0.88
N SER A 193 8.92 -0.84 -0.15
CA SER A 193 7.68 -1.59 -0.30
C SER A 193 6.52 -0.69 0.13
N TYR A 194 5.39 -0.78 -0.57
CA TYR A 194 4.25 0.10 -0.29
C TYR A 194 3.60 -0.21 1.05
N GLU A 195 3.72 0.71 2.01
CA GLU A 195 3.04 0.68 3.31
C GLU A 195 2.02 1.83 3.49
N GLY A 196 1.58 2.44 2.37
CA GLY A 196 0.66 3.58 2.41
C GLY A 196 1.23 4.79 3.18
N ARG A 197 0.37 5.79 3.48
CA ARG A 197 0.77 6.89 4.37
C ARG A 197 0.25 6.65 5.78
N LYS A 198 1.18 6.48 6.71
CA LYS A 198 0.92 6.36 8.13
C LYS A 198 1.77 7.36 8.90
N GLY A 199 1.20 7.96 9.94
CA GLY A 199 1.98 8.64 10.96
C GLY A 199 1.51 10.06 11.27
N ALA A 200 2.42 10.82 11.89
CA ALA A 200 2.11 12.15 12.42
C ALA A 200 2.13 13.22 11.32
N ALA A 201 0.97 13.79 11.03
CA ALA A 201 0.82 15.00 10.23
C ALA A 201 0.72 16.24 11.14
N ARG A 202 0.92 17.43 10.59
CA ARG A 202 0.82 18.70 11.35
C ARG A 202 -0.08 19.70 10.63
N PHE A 203 -1.09 20.17 11.36
CA PHE A 203 -1.92 21.31 10.96
C PHE A 203 -1.46 22.58 11.67
N GLN A 204 -1.53 23.69 10.94
CA GLN A 204 -1.46 25.04 11.49
C GLN A 204 -2.72 25.80 11.07
N VAL A 205 -3.61 26.06 12.02
CA VAL A 205 -4.86 26.76 11.80
C VAL A 205 -4.82 28.06 12.57
N GLU A 206 -5.03 29.15 11.85
CA GLU A 206 -5.10 30.48 12.44
C GLU A 206 -6.56 30.83 12.71
N GLY A 207 -6.84 31.26 13.93
CA GLY A 207 -8.10 31.87 14.34
C GLY A 207 -7.86 33.34 14.67
N PHE A 208 -8.82 34.19 14.34
CA PHE A 208 -8.68 35.62 14.59
C PHE A 208 -10.02 36.30 14.79
N THR A 209 -9.99 37.38 15.56
CA THR A 209 -11.17 38.18 15.89
C THR A 209 -11.03 39.55 15.23
N LYS A 210 -12.02 39.98 14.47
CA LYS A 210 -12.04 41.32 13.85
C LYS A 210 -13.43 41.93 13.87
N ARG A 211 -13.49 43.23 13.59
CA ARG A 211 -14.75 43.92 13.36
C ARG A 211 -15.24 43.64 11.94
N VAL A 212 -16.52 43.35 11.80
CA VAL A 212 -17.17 43.16 10.49
C VAL A 212 -17.02 44.46 9.69
N GLY A 213 -16.56 44.37 8.43
CA GLY A 213 -16.33 45.51 7.56
C GLY A 213 -14.99 46.25 7.75
N SER A 214 -14.09 45.76 8.63
CA SER A 214 -12.73 46.29 8.73
C SER A 214 -11.73 45.33 8.09
N GLU A 215 -10.98 45.80 7.09
CA GLU A 215 -10.05 44.95 6.33
C GLU A 215 -8.76 44.62 7.10
N ASP A 216 -8.27 45.54 7.95
CA ASP A 216 -6.95 45.40 8.59
C ASP A 216 -6.90 45.48 10.12
N ASN A 217 -8.03 45.65 10.81
CA ASN A 217 -8.04 45.78 12.28
C ASN A 217 -8.34 44.44 12.99
N TYR A 218 -7.31 43.60 13.10
CA TYR A 218 -7.36 42.42 13.97
C TYR A 218 -7.41 42.87 15.44
N LEU A 219 -8.38 42.35 16.18
CA LEU A 219 -8.50 42.54 17.64
C LEU A 219 -7.65 41.52 18.41
N ALA A 220 -7.48 40.32 17.85
CA ALA A 220 -6.61 39.27 18.36
C ALA A 220 -6.36 38.19 17.29
N ARG A 221 -5.21 37.52 17.36
CA ARG A 221 -4.85 36.38 16.51
C ARG A 221 -4.31 35.23 17.37
N ALA A 222 -4.62 34.01 16.97
CA ALA A 222 -4.12 32.80 17.58
C ALA A 222 -3.78 31.79 16.50
N LEU A 223 -2.60 31.19 16.57
CA LEU A 223 -2.21 30.08 15.72
C LEU A 223 -2.19 28.80 16.53
N LEU A 224 -3.08 27.88 16.17
CA LEU A 224 -3.09 26.51 16.67
C LEU A 224 -2.16 25.67 15.79
N SER A 225 -1.11 25.10 16.40
CA SER A 225 -0.35 24.00 15.81
C SER A 225 -0.74 22.68 16.48
N ARG A 226 -1.15 21.71 15.67
CA ARG A 226 -1.66 20.42 16.17
C ARG A 226 -1.15 19.25 15.33
N SER A 227 -0.85 18.14 15.99
CA SER A 227 -0.57 16.87 15.32
C SER A 227 -1.84 16.05 15.07
N LEU A 228 -1.88 15.40 13.92
CA LEU A 228 -2.87 14.41 13.53
C LEU A 228 -2.18 13.09 13.30
N PHE A 229 -2.86 11.99 13.59
CA PHE A 229 -2.47 10.70 13.07
C PHE A 229 -3.23 10.46 11.77
N VAL A 230 -2.52 10.38 10.66
CA VAL A 230 -3.10 10.09 9.35
C VAL A 230 -2.82 8.63 9.03
N ARG A 231 -3.84 7.93 8.51
CA ARG A 231 -3.75 6.56 8.03
C ARG A 231 -4.49 6.43 6.71
N SER A 232 -3.80 5.91 5.70
CA SER A 232 -4.38 5.41 4.45
C SER A 232 -4.62 3.91 4.60
N VAL A 233 -5.78 3.40 4.17
CA VAL A 233 -6.08 1.96 4.17
C VAL A 233 -6.95 1.57 2.97
N VAL A 234 -6.79 0.35 2.46
CA VAL A 234 -7.75 -0.28 1.54
C VAL A 234 -8.88 -0.89 2.38
N SER A 235 -10.08 -0.30 2.31
CA SER A 235 -11.13 -0.60 3.30
C SER A 235 -12.18 -1.61 2.85
N LYS A 236 -12.38 -1.79 1.54
CA LYS A 236 -13.44 -2.63 1.01
C LYS A 236 -12.89 -3.64 0.00
N PRO A 237 -13.47 -4.86 -0.11
CA PRO A 237 -13.03 -5.87 -1.08
C PRO A 237 -12.96 -5.35 -2.53
N GLU A 238 -13.91 -4.48 -2.92
CA GLU A 238 -13.92 -3.88 -4.26
C GLU A 238 -12.76 -2.91 -4.53
N ASP A 239 -12.10 -2.40 -3.49
CA ASP A 239 -10.97 -1.48 -3.60
C ASP A 239 -9.62 -2.21 -3.69
N TRP A 240 -9.58 -3.51 -3.41
CA TRP A 240 -8.35 -4.30 -3.42
C TRP A 240 -7.85 -4.60 -4.81
N GLY A 241 -6.54 -4.48 -5.00
CA GLY A 241 -5.85 -4.95 -6.19
C GLY A 241 -5.81 -6.47 -6.21
N VAL A 242 -6.73 -7.10 -6.93
CA VAL A 242 -6.74 -8.57 -7.13
C VAL A 242 -5.87 -9.00 -8.30
N MET A 243 -5.55 -8.04 -9.17
CA MET A 243 -4.48 -8.15 -10.16
C MET A 243 -3.56 -6.94 -10.03
N GLY A 244 -2.25 -7.13 -10.08
CA GLY A 244 -1.27 -6.05 -9.96
C GLY A 244 -0.01 -6.35 -10.75
N ALA A 245 0.40 -5.46 -11.65
CA ALA A 245 1.63 -5.60 -12.40
C ALA A 245 2.22 -4.27 -12.85
N ASN A 246 3.53 -4.30 -13.16
CA ASN A 246 4.23 -3.18 -13.78
C ASN A 246 4.00 -3.17 -15.30
N ASN A 247 3.91 -4.35 -15.93
CA ASN A 247 3.59 -4.49 -17.34
C ASN A 247 2.42 -5.46 -17.54
N TYR A 248 1.51 -5.08 -18.44
CA TYR A 248 0.32 -5.86 -18.76
C TYR A 248 0.22 -6.17 -20.26
N ASP A 249 -0.07 -7.42 -20.55
CA ASP A 249 -0.78 -7.89 -21.73
C ASP A 249 -2.01 -8.65 -21.21
N LEU A 250 -3.17 -7.97 -21.17
CA LEU A 250 -4.38 -8.52 -20.55
C LEU A 250 -5.17 -9.46 -21.48
N GLY A 251 -4.96 -9.42 -22.79
CA GLY A 251 -5.74 -10.23 -23.75
C GLY A 251 -7.25 -10.20 -23.47
N THR A 252 -7.88 -11.38 -23.42
CA THR A 252 -9.31 -11.55 -23.11
C THR A 252 -9.54 -11.89 -21.63
N THR A 253 -8.87 -11.19 -20.72
CA THR A 253 -9.04 -11.40 -19.27
C THR A 253 -10.43 -10.99 -18.77
N THR A 254 -10.96 -11.70 -17.78
CA THR A 254 -12.18 -11.36 -17.03
C THR A 254 -11.98 -11.57 -15.54
N ILE A 255 -12.61 -10.72 -14.71
CA ILE A 255 -12.64 -10.87 -13.25
C ILE A 255 -14.08 -11.11 -12.80
N ASP A 256 -14.35 -12.24 -12.17
CA ASP A 256 -15.63 -12.54 -11.53
C ASP A 256 -15.56 -12.37 -10.01
N GLY A 257 -16.09 -11.25 -9.52
CA GLY A 257 -16.09 -10.87 -8.10
C GLY A 257 -15.57 -9.46 -7.84
N PRO A 258 -15.38 -9.09 -6.56
CA PRO A 258 -14.84 -7.79 -6.17
C PRO A 258 -13.34 -7.65 -6.49
N GLY A 259 -12.88 -6.42 -6.70
CA GLY A 259 -11.47 -6.08 -6.84
C GLY A 259 -11.12 -5.34 -8.13
N LEU A 260 -9.95 -4.70 -8.10
CA LEU A 260 -9.35 -3.85 -9.11
C LEU A 260 -8.12 -4.49 -9.75
N ILE A 261 -7.76 -3.97 -10.93
CA ILE A 261 -6.48 -4.18 -11.60
C ILE A 261 -5.62 -2.95 -11.28
N LEU A 262 -4.55 -3.12 -10.49
CA LEU A 262 -3.61 -2.03 -10.21
C LEU A 262 -2.56 -1.93 -11.31
N LEU A 263 -2.58 -0.81 -12.01
CA LEU A 263 -1.59 -0.49 -13.02
C LEU A 263 -0.50 0.38 -12.41
N ASN A 264 0.68 -0.16 -12.18
CA ASN A 264 1.79 0.64 -11.69
C ASN A 264 2.43 1.41 -12.85
N VAL A 265 2.51 2.74 -12.73
CA VAL A 265 3.06 3.61 -13.77
C VAL A 265 4.25 4.41 -13.27
N SER A 266 5.20 4.61 -14.17
CA SER A 266 6.41 5.41 -13.90
C SER A 266 6.32 6.83 -14.44
N ASN A 267 5.39 7.09 -15.38
CA ASN A 267 5.21 8.39 -16.02
C ASN A 267 3.73 8.81 -15.97
N LYS A 268 3.44 9.89 -15.24
CA LYS A 268 2.08 10.39 -15.07
C LYS A 268 1.42 10.85 -16.37
N ASN A 269 2.20 11.32 -17.35
CA ASN A 269 1.68 11.90 -18.60
C ASN A 269 1.04 10.83 -19.50
N GLU A 270 1.30 9.56 -19.22
CA GLU A 270 0.64 8.42 -19.88
C GLU A 270 -0.81 8.25 -19.41
N ILE A 271 -1.14 8.74 -18.21
CA ILE A 271 -2.41 8.50 -17.51
C ILE A 271 -3.24 9.77 -17.30
N ILE A 272 -2.57 10.89 -17.04
CA ILE A 272 -3.22 12.16 -16.73
C ILE A 272 -3.14 13.06 -17.96
N LYS A 273 -4.23 13.75 -18.29
CA LYS A 273 -4.29 14.78 -19.32
C LYS A 273 -3.77 16.12 -18.78
N ASP A 274 -3.52 17.08 -19.66
CA ASP A 274 -3.05 18.41 -19.26
C ASP A 274 -4.03 19.15 -18.33
N ASP A 275 -5.32 18.81 -18.38
CA ASP A 275 -6.37 19.34 -17.50
C ASP A 275 -6.45 18.66 -16.12
N GLY A 276 -5.55 17.70 -15.83
CA GLY A 276 -5.51 16.95 -14.58
C GLY A 276 -6.51 15.79 -14.49
N SER A 277 -7.36 15.60 -15.50
CA SER A 277 -8.29 14.47 -15.58
C SER A 277 -7.61 13.19 -16.07
N CYS A 278 -8.19 12.04 -15.72
CA CYS A 278 -7.67 10.76 -16.20
C CYS A 278 -8.03 10.45 -17.65
N ARG A 279 -7.08 9.80 -18.32
CA ARG A 279 -7.21 9.25 -19.66
C ARG A 279 -8.06 7.99 -19.66
N ASN A 280 -9.27 8.11 -20.20
CA ASN A 280 -10.17 6.97 -20.39
C ASN A 280 -9.73 6.03 -21.52
N ASP A 281 -8.81 6.48 -22.38
CA ASP A 281 -8.23 5.75 -23.53
C ASP A 281 -7.09 4.80 -23.14
N LEU A 282 -6.52 4.96 -21.94
CA LEU A 282 -5.44 4.09 -21.45
C LEU A 282 -5.88 2.63 -21.28
N ALA A 283 -7.10 2.43 -20.78
CA ALA A 283 -7.68 1.11 -20.74
C ALA A 283 -7.72 0.51 -22.16
N THR A 284 -8.08 1.29 -23.18
CA THR A 284 -8.13 0.82 -24.57
C THR A 284 -6.75 0.37 -25.10
N SER A 285 -5.65 1.03 -24.73
CA SER A 285 -4.29 0.65 -25.16
C SER A 285 -3.72 -0.56 -24.42
N LEU A 286 -4.10 -0.76 -23.14
CA LEU A 286 -3.72 -1.95 -22.36
C LEU A 286 -4.60 -3.17 -22.64
N LEU A 287 -5.84 -2.94 -23.06
CA LEU A 287 -6.86 -3.97 -23.20
C LEU A 287 -6.89 -4.62 -24.59
N ASN A 288 -6.21 -4.11 -25.63
CA ASN A 288 -6.15 -4.72 -26.97
C ASN A 288 -7.49 -5.37 -27.43
N ASN A 289 -8.61 -4.63 -27.31
CA ASN A 289 -10.00 -5.08 -27.55
C ASN A 289 -10.70 -5.91 -26.45
N SER A 290 -10.24 -5.90 -25.20
CA SER A 290 -10.98 -6.54 -24.10
C SER A 290 -12.30 -5.80 -23.78
N SER A 291 -13.17 -6.48 -23.03
CA SER A 291 -14.52 -5.99 -22.72
C SER A 291 -14.51 -4.65 -21.97
N ASN A 292 -15.50 -3.80 -22.26
CA ASN A 292 -15.76 -2.56 -21.52
C ASN A 292 -15.85 -2.76 -19.99
N ALA A 293 -16.13 -3.99 -19.52
CA ALA A 293 -16.30 -4.32 -18.11
C ALA A 293 -15.01 -4.27 -17.28
N LEU A 294 -13.82 -4.40 -17.90
CA LEU A 294 -12.55 -4.26 -17.17
C LEU A 294 -12.09 -2.81 -17.04
N ARG A 295 -12.52 -1.92 -17.93
CA ARG A 295 -12.06 -0.52 -17.95
C ARG A 295 -12.26 0.16 -16.60
N ASP A 296 -13.42 -0.02 -16.01
CA ASP A 296 -13.78 0.65 -14.75
C ASP A 296 -13.14 -0.02 -13.52
N ARG A 297 -12.40 -1.12 -13.71
CA ARG A 297 -11.63 -1.83 -12.68
C ARG A 297 -10.14 -1.49 -12.71
N ILE A 298 -9.65 -0.79 -13.73
CA ILE A 298 -8.24 -0.40 -13.81
C ILE A 298 -8.00 0.83 -12.93
N TRP A 299 -7.11 0.69 -11.95
CA TRP A 299 -6.73 1.76 -11.03
C TRP A 299 -5.24 2.06 -11.16
N PRO A 300 -4.86 3.16 -11.84
CA PRO A 300 -3.46 3.49 -12.04
C PRO A 300 -2.85 4.13 -10.80
N VAL A 301 -1.68 3.62 -10.42
CA VAL A 301 -0.93 4.00 -9.22
C VAL A 301 0.51 4.33 -9.60
N MET A 302 1.07 5.37 -9.00
CA MET A 302 2.36 5.94 -9.39
C MET A 302 3.48 5.35 -8.52
N ASN A 303 4.42 4.62 -9.13
CA ASN A 303 5.59 4.03 -8.48
C ASN A 303 5.28 3.27 -7.17
N ARG A 304 4.12 2.60 -7.08
CA ARG A 304 3.71 1.83 -5.91
C ARG A 304 4.51 0.54 -5.75
N GLY A 305 4.88 -0.08 -6.86
CA GLY A 305 5.50 -1.41 -6.87
C GLY A 305 4.51 -2.51 -6.47
N LEU A 306 5.06 -3.69 -6.17
CA LEU A 306 4.31 -4.84 -5.66
C LEU A 306 4.45 -4.94 -4.13
N PRO A 307 3.52 -5.63 -3.44
CA PRO A 307 3.64 -5.91 -2.02
C PRO A 307 4.95 -6.63 -1.65
N ALA A 308 5.36 -6.47 -0.39
CA ALA A 308 6.48 -7.21 0.18
C ALA A 308 6.14 -8.70 0.30
N THR A 309 7.12 -9.59 0.08
CA THR A 309 6.92 -11.04 0.20
C THR A 309 6.73 -11.49 1.65
N GLU A 310 7.19 -10.67 2.58
CA GLU A 310 7.09 -10.79 4.03
C GLU A 310 5.63 -10.81 4.50
N LEU A 311 4.70 -10.34 3.66
CA LEU A 311 3.26 -10.47 3.85
C LEU A 311 2.82 -11.92 4.09
N PHE A 312 3.55 -12.87 3.52
CA PHE A 312 3.30 -14.31 3.66
C PHE A 312 4.38 -15.01 4.48
N ALA A 313 5.11 -14.28 5.33
CA ALA A 313 6.14 -14.85 6.20
C ALA A 313 5.55 -15.71 7.32
N ASN A 314 4.44 -15.24 7.90
CA ASN A 314 3.78 -15.87 9.04
C ASN A 314 2.29 -15.53 9.03
N THR A 315 1.47 -16.41 9.60
CA THR A 315 0.03 -16.16 9.76
C THR A 315 -0.23 -15.17 10.89
N LYS A 316 -1.44 -14.57 10.91
CA LYS A 316 -1.87 -13.59 11.92
C LYS A 316 -1.70 -14.07 13.36
N ASN A 317 -1.90 -15.36 13.61
CA ASN A 317 -1.86 -15.96 14.94
C ASN A 317 -0.54 -16.71 15.22
N SER A 318 0.47 -16.52 14.36
CA SER A 318 1.75 -17.21 14.51
C SER A 318 2.43 -16.83 15.80
N LYS A 319 2.97 -17.84 16.49
CA LYS A 319 3.81 -17.64 17.68
C LYS A 319 5.30 -17.57 17.34
N GLU A 320 5.64 -17.86 16.09
CA GLU A 320 7.01 -17.90 15.62
C GLU A 320 7.43 -16.54 15.06
N GLY A 321 8.59 -16.05 15.50
CA GLY A 321 9.14 -14.77 15.03
C GLY A 321 9.82 -14.84 13.66
N LYS A 322 9.84 -16.01 13.01
CA LYS A 322 10.57 -16.28 11.76
C LYS A 322 9.76 -17.20 10.84
N GLU A 323 10.02 -17.12 9.54
CA GLU A 323 9.48 -18.05 8.53
C GLU A 323 9.92 -19.48 8.84
N ILE A 324 8.99 -20.44 8.78
CA ILE A 324 9.30 -21.86 8.92
C ILE A 324 9.39 -22.48 7.53
N PHE A 325 10.58 -22.93 7.17
CA PHE A 325 10.84 -23.60 5.90
C PHE A 325 10.97 -25.11 6.05
N ASP A 326 10.69 -25.82 4.96
CA ASP A 326 10.97 -27.25 4.88
C ASP A 326 12.48 -27.47 4.83
N ALA A 327 12.99 -28.14 5.86
CA ALA A 327 14.42 -28.34 6.04
C ALA A 327 14.88 -29.69 5.48
N ASP A 328 16.16 -29.76 5.11
CA ASP A 328 16.77 -31.01 4.69
C ASP A 328 16.82 -32.04 5.83
N SER A 329 16.60 -33.31 5.49
CA SER A 329 16.59 -34.41 6.47
C SER A 329 17.91 -34.60 7.22
N LYS A 330 19.04 -34.14 6.65
CA LYS A 330 20.37 -34.22 7.27
C LYS A 330 20.80 -32.91 7.92
N ARG A 331 20.17 -31.79 7.57
CA ARG A 331 20.48 -30.43 8.07
C ARG A 331 19.19 -29.64 8.30
N ASN A 332 18.77 -29.59 9.56
CA ASN A 332 17.53 -28.94 10.00
C ASN A 332 17.52 -27.41 9.87
N ASP A 333 18.67 -26.78 9.60
CA ASP A 333 18.85 -25.34 9.40
C ASP A 333 18.94 -24.95 7.91
N THR A 334 18.94 -25.93 7.00
CA THR A 334 19.17 -25.71 5.58
C THR A 334 17.87 -26.00 4.81
N PRO A 335 17.37 -25.05 4.00
CA PRO A 335 16.19 -25.28 3.19
C PRO A 335 16.36 -26.44 2.21
N ARG A 336 15.32 -27.27 2.12
CA ARG A 336 15.13 -28.27 1.09
C ARG A 336 14.51 -27.61 -0.14
N VAL A 337 15.14 -27.82 -1.28
CA VAL A 337 14.71 -27.34 -2.58
C VAL A 337 14.06 -28.49 -3.33
N TRP A 338 12.88 -28.27 -3.87
CA TRP A 338 12.05 -29.23 -4.56
C TRP A 338 12.01 -28.97 -6.07
N SER A 339 12.04 -30.04 -6.83
CA SER A 339 11.93 -30.03 -8.29
C SER A 339 11.02 -31.16 -8.77
N PHE A 340 10.14 -30.87 -9.72
CA PHE A 340 9.15 -31.78 -10.28
C PHE A 340 9.19 -31.69 -11.81
N ASP A 341 9.42 -32.82 -12.48
CA ASP A 341 9.50 -32.86 -13.94
C ASP A 341 8.98 -34.21 -14.42
N ASP A 342 7.86 -34.22 -15.13
CA ASP A 342 7.34 -35.42 -15.80
C ASP A 342 7.64 -35.44 -17.30
N THR A 343 8.42 -34.46 -17.79
CA THR A 343 8.81 -34.38 -19.19
C THR A 343 10.06 -35.20 -19.44
N SER A 344 9.99 -36.10 -20.42
CA SER A 344 11.09 -37.04 -20.72
C SER A 344 12.30 -36.41 -21.40
N THR A 345 12.33 -35.08 -21.56
CA THR A 345 13.21 -34.34 -22.47
C THR A 345 14.34 -33.59 -21.76
N ASN A 346 14.28 -33.45 -20.43
CA ASN A 346 15.24 -32.64 -19.70
C ASN A 346 16.44 -33.47 -19.21
N ASN A 347 17.54 -33.44 -19.96
CA ASN A 347 18.78 -34.13 -19.59
C ASN A 347 19.44 -33.60 -18.30
N ASP A 348 19.05 -32.40 -17.83
CA ASP A 348 19.58 -31.81 -16.60
C ASP A 348 18.76 -32.18 -15.34
N PHE A 349 17.61 -32.86 -15.50
CA PHE A 349 16.80 -33.38 -14.39
C PHE A 349 17.18 -34.85 -14.10
N GLU A 350 18.23 -35.04 -13.29
CA GLU A 350 18.72 -36.37 -12.93
C GLU A 350 18.27 -36.78 -11.52
N CYS A 351 17.09 -37.41 -11.43
CA CYS A 351 16.52 -37.89 -10.16
C CYS A 351 16.62 -39.40 -9.91
N GLY A 352 17.20 -40.14 -10.85
CA GLY A 352 17.05 -41.59 -10.98
C GLY A 352 16.00 -41.97 -12.03
N GLU A 353 16.05 -43.20 -12.52
CA GLU A 353 15.11 -43.69 -13.55
C GLU A 353 13.67 -43.71 -13.00
N ASP A 354 12.72 -43.24 -13.82
CA ASP A 354 11.27 -43.17 -13.50
C ASP A 354 10.91 -42.30 -12.27
N GLN A 355 11.77 -41.37 -11.86
CA GLN A 355 11.51 -40.47 -10.73
C GLN A 355 11.20 -39.07 -11.24
N ILE A 356 9.98 -38.60 -10.99
CA ILE A 356 9.49 -37.27 -11.41
C ILE A 356 9.56 -36.23 -10.29
N VAL A 357 10.08 -36.60 -9.10
CA VAL A 357 10.20 -35.72 -7.93
C VAL A 357 11.59 -35.80 -7.33
N CYS A 358 12.25 -34.64 -7.25
CA CYS A 358 13.55 -34.48 -6.63
C CYS A 358 13.53 -33.50 -5.47
N THR A 359 14.46 -33.74 -4.55
CA THR A 359 14.87 -32.75 -3.58
C THR A 359 16.38 -32.65 -3.49
N ARG A 360 16.87 -31.46 -3.15
CA ARG A 360 18.27 -31.18 -2.83
C ARG A 360 18.36 -30.17 -1.69
N THR A 361 19.54 -30.04 -1.09
CA THR A 361 19.82 -28.89 -0.22
C THR A 361 20.09 -27.66 -1.06
N ILE A 362 19.74 -26.47 -0.57
CA ILE A 362 19.90 -25.21 -1.33
C ILE A 362 21.32 -25.02 -1.88
N ASN A 363 22.36 -25.38 -1.10
CA ASN A 363 23.78 -25.25 -1.46
C ASN A 363 24.37 -26.49 -2.17
N SER A 364 23.54 -27.41 -2.66
CA SER A 364 23.97 -28.65 -3.34
C SER A 364 23.36 -28.73 -4.72
N THR A 365 24.12 -29.22 -5.70
CA THR A 365 23.62 -29.57 -7.03
C THR A 365 23.15 -31.02 -7.12
N THR A 366 23.48 -31.85 -6.14
CA THR A 366 23.06 -33.25 -6.10
C THR A 366 21.60 -33.37 -5.69
N MET A 367 20.79 -33.97 -6.57
CA MET A 367 19.38 -34.28 -6.35
C MET A 367 19.19 -35.70 -5.82
N SER A 368 18.09 -35.91 -5.09
CA SER A 368 17.69 -37.22 -4.60
C SER A 368 16.18 -37.28 -4.40
N VAL A 369 15.61 -38.48 -4.54
CA VAL A 369 14.18 -38.73 -4.29
C VAL A 369 13.85 -38.48 -2.82
N PRO A 370 12.83 -37.65 -2.51
CA PRO A 370 12.40 -37.43 -1.14
C PRO A 370 11.79 -38.70 -0.53
N LYS A 371 12.04 -38.93 0.76
CA LYS A 371 11.45 -40.07 1.50
C LYS A 371 10.05 -39.71 2.01
N GLY A 372 9.12 -40.66 1.94
CA GLY A 372 7.79 -40.55 2.57
C GLY A 372 6.69 -39.93 1.70
N ILE A 373 7.02 -39.46 0.50
CA ILE A 373 6.07 -38.91 -0.46
C ILE A 373 5.31 -40.04 -1.15
N ASP A 374 3.99 -39.88 -1.26
CA ASP A 374 3.16 -40.81 -2.03
C ASP A 374 3.27 -40.43 -3.51
N ILE A 375 3.83 -41.35 -4.30
CA ILE A 375 3.91 -41.23 -5.76
C ILE A 375 3.16 -42.43 -6.33
N ASP A 376 2.09 -42.15 -7.07
CA ASP A 376 1.24 -43.13 -7.75
C ASP A 376 1.18 -42.80 -9.25
N TYR A 377 0.91 -43.79 -10.09
CA TYR A 377 0.75 -43.56 -11.52
C TYR A 377 -0.24 -44.51 -12.19
N ASP A 378 -0.93 -43.99 -13.19
CA ASP A 378 -1.76 -44.75 -14.10
C ASP A 378 -1.13 -44.75 -15.50
N ILE A 379 -1.19 -45.88 -16.21
CA ILE A 379 -0.83 -45.93 -17.63
C ILE A 379 -2.03 -45.45 -18.44
N ILE A 380 -1.89 -44.30 -19.09
CA ILE A 380 -2.97 -43.64 -19.85
C ILE A 380 -2.84 -43.84 -21.36
N GLY A 381 -1.76 -44.45 -21.82
CA GLY A 381 -1.54 -44.80 -23.21
C GLY A 381 -0.18 -45.42 -23.44
N ARG A 382 0.13 -45.72 -24.70
CA ARG A 382 1.47 -46.07 -25.15
C ARG A 382 1.83 -45.17 -26.29
N GLU A 383 3.04 -44.65 -26.24
CA GLU A 383 3.63 -43.89 -27.33
C GLU A 383 4.73 -44.73 -27.98
N THR A 384 4.72 -44.76 -29.31
CA THR A 384 5.78 -45.41 -30.07
C THR A 384 6.96 -44.45 -30.18
N VAL A 385 8.00 -44.70 -29.39
CA VAL A 385 9.24 -43.92 -29.46
C VAL A 385 10.17 -44.60 -30.46
N LYS A 386 10.69 -43.80 -31.39
CA LYS A 386 11.71 -44.25 -32.34
C LYS A 386 13.07 -44.17 -31.66
N GLU A 387 13.58 -45.31 -31.23
CA GLU A 387 14.94 -45.43 -30.73
C GLU A 387 15.88 -45.94 -31.83
N TYR A 388 17.11 -45.49 -31.76
CA TYR A 388 18.14 -45.81 -32.73
C TYR A 388 19.15 -46.75 -32.09
N VAL A 389 19.11 -48.02 -32.49
CA VAL A 389 19.96 -49.07 -31.91
C VAL A 389 20.89 -49.66 -32.97
N TRP A 390 22.10 -50.04 -32.55
CA TRP A 390 23.07 -50.68 -33.43
C TRP A 390 22.72 -52.15 -33.66
N LYS A 391 22.76 -52.60 -34.92
CA LYS A 391 22.21 -53.90 -35.37
C LYS A 391 22.92 -55.16 -34.85
N ASP A 392 24.08 -55.02 -34.22
CA ASP A 392 24.91 -56.16 -33.82
C ASP A 392 24.92 -56.38 -32.30
N GLY A 393 23.77 -56.72 -31.71
CA GLY A 393 23.63 -57.49 -30.45
C GLY A 393 24.38 -57.05 -29.18
N PHE A 394 25.10 -55.93 -29.19
CA PHE A 394 25.77 -55.37 -28.03
C PHE A 394 24.77 -54.49 -27.30
N ASP A 395 24.17 -55.07 -26.26
CA ASP A 395 23.43 -54.32 -25.25
C ASP A 395 24.43 -53.42 -24.49
N LEU A 396 24.59 -52.20 -24.98
CA LEU A 396 25.27 -51.13 -24.29
C LEU A 396 24.19 -50.19 -23.76
N SER A 397 23.69 -50.50 -22.56
CA SER A 397 22.88 -49.63 -21.71
C SER A 397 23.64 -48.39 -21.22
N ALA A 398 24.33 -47.71 -22.14
CA ALA A 398 25.04 -46.47 -21.92
C ALA A 398 24.62 -45.47 -22.99
N LYS A 399 23.73 -44.54 -22.63
CA LYS A 399 23.41 -43.33 -23.41
C LYS A 399 24.71 -42.69 -23.90
N ARG A 400 25.03 -42.83 -25.19
CA ARG A 400 26.14 -42.12 -25.84
C ARG A 400 25.58 -40.90 -26.56
N ILE A 401 26.22 -39.75 -26.37
CA ILE A 401 25.96 -38.55 -27.18
C ILE A 401 26.89 -38.62 -28.39
N CYS A 402 26.31 -38.65 -29.59
CA CYS A 402 27.05 -38.61 -30.85
C CYS A 402 26.76 -37.29 -31.57
N GLY A 403 27.81 -36.63 -32.03
CA GLY A 403 27.75 -35.44 -32.88
C GLY A 403 28.65 -35.64 -34.10
N GLY A 404 28.06 -35.86 -35.27
CA GLY A 404 28.81 -36.23 -36.48
C GLY A 404 29.52 -37.58 -36.36
N GLN A 405 30.78 -37.68 -36.80
CA GLN A 405 31.59 -38.92 -36.76
C GLN A 405 32.15 -39.30 -35.37
N TYR A 406 31.71 -38.64 -34.29
CA TYR A 406 32.29 -38.82 -32.97
C TYR A 406 31.22 -39.17 -31.93
N CYS A 407 31.48 -40.19 -31.13
CA CYS A 407 30.64 -40.60 -30.00
C CYS A 407 31.48 -40.65 -28.72
N TYR A 408 30.94 -40.12 -27.62
CA TYR A 408 31.59 -40.13 -26.30
C TYR A 408 30.88 -41.08 -25.33
N THR A 409 31.64 -41.69 -24.40
CA THR A 409 31.09 -42.47 -23.27
C THR A 409 31.37 -41.76 -21.95
N PRO A 410 30.46 -41.80 -20.96
CA PRO A 410 30.59 -41.02 -19.73
C PRO A 410 31.35 -41.74 -18.60
N HIS A 411 32.19 -42.75 -18.88
CA HIS A 411 32.99 -43.39 -17.82
C HIS A 411 34.50 -43.27 -18.06
N PRO A 412 35.27 -42.72 -17.09
CA PRO A 412 36.72 -42.77 -17.15
C PRO A 412 37.21 -44.20 -16.90
N THR A 413 38.10 -44.70 -17.75
CA THR A 413 38.87 -45.90 -17.40
C THR A 413 39.89 -45.54 -16.33
N ARG A 414 40.39 -46.55 -15.59
CA ARG A 414 41.31 -46.47 -14.45
C ARG A 414 42.63 -45.69 -14.67
N SER A 415 42.87 -45.16 -15.87
CA SER A 415 44.05 -44.38 -16.24
C SER A 415 43.77 -42.92 -16.67
N GLY A 416 42.54 -42.42 -16.56
CA GLY A 416 42.28 -40.97 -16.66
C GLY A 416 42.36 -40.34 -18.06
N TRP A 417 42.36 -41.14 -19.14
CA TRP A 417 42.31 -40.63 -20.51
C TRP A 417 40.94 -40.88 -21.16
N TRP A 418 40.36 -39.84 -21.74
CA TRP A 418 39.18 -39.93 -22.61
C TRP A 418 39.57 -40.62 -23.92
N LEU A 419 38.95 -41.76 -24.25
CA LEU A 419 39.18 -42.43 -25.53
C LEU A 419 38.51 -41.62 -26.65
N ARG A 420 39.31 -40.89 -27.43
CA ARG A 420 38.89 -40.33 -28.72
C ARG A 420 38.84 -41.46 -29.73
N VAL A 421 37.65 -41.92 -30.10
CA VAL A 421 37.48 -42.91 -31.16
C VAL A 421 36.96 -42.18 -32.41
N THR A 422 37.80 -42.08 -33.44
CA THR A 422 37.37 -41.73 -34.80
C THR A 422 36.68 -42.96 -35.42
N ALA A 423 35.46 -42.78 -35.92
CA ALA A 423 34.64 -43.84 -36.51
C ALA A 423 35.31 -44.55 -37.71
N ASP A 424 36.38 -43.99 -38.24
CA ASP A 424 36.93 -44.35 -39.55
C ASP A 424 37.98 -45.46 -39.49
N LYS A 425 38.46 -45.86 -38.30
CA LYS A 425 39.65 -46.75 -38.20
C LYS A 425 39.50 -48.03 -37.40
N PHE A 426 38.33 -48.35 -36.84
CA PHE A 426 38.11 -49.66 -36.22
C PHE A 426 36.72 -50.19 -36.53
N TYR A 427 36.69 -51.30 -37.28
CA TYR A 427 35.56 -52.15 -37.72
C TYR A 427 34.80 -51.72 -39.01
N PRO A 428 35.11 -52.33 -40.17
CA PRO A 428 34.32 -52.23 -41.41
C PRO A 428 32.96 -52.94 -41.36
N SER A 429 32.56 -53.52 -40.21
CA SER A 429 31.40 -54.40 -40.10
C SER A 429 30.18 -53.79 -39.41
N MET A 430 30.25 -52.59 -38.81
CA MET A 430 29.06 -51.95 -38.22
C MET A 430 28.13 -51.41 -39.32
N LYS A 431 27.27 -52.29 -39.82
CA LYS A 431 26.23 -51.95 -40.79
C LYS A 431 24.96 -51.49 -40.07
N SER A 432 24.59 -50.25 -40.35
CA SER A 432 23.29 -49.61 -40.09
C SER A 432 22.89 -49.37 -38.63
N LEU A 433 22.64 -48.11 -38.30
CA LEU A 433 21.65 -47.72 -37.29
C LEU A 433 20.30 -48.25 -37.73
N VAL A 434 19.67 -49.07 -36.89
CA VAL A 434 18.30 -49.56 -37.12
C VAL A 434 17.38 -48.71 -36.25
N GLU A 435 16.37 -48.14 -36.89
CA GLU A 435 15.25 -47.53 -36.20
C GLU A 435 14.41 -48.65 -35.60
N ILE A 436 14.35 -48.69 -34.27
CA ILE A 436 13.52 -49.63 -33.52
C ILE A 436 12.39 -48.81 -32.91
N GLU A 437 11.17 -49.25 -33.16
CA GLU A 437 9.98 -48.73 -32.51
C GLU A 437 9.84 -49.39 -31.14
N THR A 438 10.09 -48.62 -30.08
CA THR A 438 9.89 -49.05 -28.70
C THR A 438 8.62 -48.42 -28.15
N GLU A 439 7.69 -49.23 -27.67
CA GLU A 439 6.51 -48.74 -26.95
C GLU A 439 6.92 -48.25 -25.56
N LYS A 440 6.66 -46.97 -25.27
CA LYS A 440 6.83 -46.38 -23.95
C LYS A 440 5.46 -46.09 -23.35
N ASP A 441 5.23 -46.55 -22.13
CA ASP A 441 3.99 -46.24 -21.41
C ASP A 441 3.91 -44.74 -21.13
N LEU A 442 2.82 -44.12 -21.58
CA LEU A 442 2.45 -42.76 -21.21
C LEU A 442 1.84 -42.81 -19.80
N LYS A 443 2.54 -42.26 -18.82
CA LYS A 443 2.16 -42.31 -17.41
C LYS A 443 1.48 -41.00 -16.99
N LYS A 444 0.39 -41.12 -16.24
CA LYS A 444 -0.26 -40.03 -15.51
C LYS A 444 0.07 -40.18 -14.04
N TRP A 445 0.79 -39.22 -13.48
CA TRP A 445 1.26 -39.34 -12.10
C TRP A 445 0.38 -38.57 -11.13
N THR A 446 0.26 -39.09 -9.91
CA THR A 446 -0.30 -38.39 -8.76
C THR A 446 0.74 -38.36 -7.66
N ILE A 447 1.20 -37.16 -7.32
CA ILE A 447 2.12 -36.91 -6.23
C ILE A 447 1.34 -36.26 -5.09
N ARG A 448 1.49 -36.78 -3.87
CA ARG A 448 0.95 -36.13 -2.68
C ARG A 448 2.03 -35.82 -1.68
N ILE A 449 2.17 -34.53 -1.36
CA ILE A 449 2.99 -34.04 -0.25
C ILE A 449 2.09 -33.89 0.98
N LYS A 450 2.29 -34.74 1.98
CA LYS A 450 1.50 -34.69 3.21
C LYS A 450 2.08 -33.67 4.17
N LYS A 451 1.25 -33.17 5.08
CA LYS A 451 1.69 -32.24 6.15
C LYS A 451 2.91 -32.76 6.91
N GLN A 452 2.96 -34.06 7.18
CA GLN A 452 4.05 -34.66 7.96
C GLN A 452 5.39 -34.76 7.21
N ASP A 453 5.37 -34.67 5.88
CA ASP A 453 6.55 -34.87 5.02
C ASP A 453 7.35 -33.59 4.79
N ILE A 454 6.72 -32.44 5.06
CA ILE A 454 7.28 -31.09 4.95
C ILE A 454 7.12 -30.33 6.26
N CYS A 455 8.08 -29.48 6.65
CA CYS A 455 8.00 -28.66 7.88
C CYS A 455 7.40 -29.42 9.09
N SER A 456 7.88 -30.61 9.40
CA SER A 456 7.24 -31.47 10.41
C SER A 456 7.21 -30.78 11.79
N ASN A 457 6.16 -31.00 12.58
CA ASN A 457 5.98 -30.49 13.96
C ASN A 457 5.52 -29.03 14.13
N THR A 458 4.89 -28.44 13.13
CA THR A 458 4.29 -27.10 13.28
C THR A 458 2.93 -26.98 12.58
N ASP A 459 2.06 -26.15 13.14
CA ASP A 459 0.79 -25.72 12.56
C ASP A 459 0.89 -24.35 11.88
N GLU A 460 2.09 -23.73 11.91
CA GLU A 460 2.37 -22.46 11.24
C GLU A 460 2.55 -22.63 9.73
N ALA A 461 2.62 -21.52 8.99
CA ALA A 461 2.88 -21.53 7.55
C ALA A 461 4.15 -22.32 7.20
N CYS A 462 4.08 -23.19 6.18
CA CYS A 462 5.21 -23.99 5.72
C CYS A 462 5.76 -23.46 4.39
N HIS A 463 7.04 -23.10 4.38
CA HIS A 463 7.72 -22.50 3.24
C HIS A 463 8.52 -23.56 2.46
N LEU A 464 8.15 -23.83 1.21
CA LEU A 464 8.84 -24.74 0.31
C LEU A 464 9.61 -23.95 -0.74
N TYR A 465 10.88 -24.29 -0.97
CA TYR A 465 11.64 -23.70 -2.07
C TYR A 465 11.52 -24.56 -3.32
N ILE A 466 11.09 -23.94 -4.41
CA ILE A 466 10.84 -24.59 -5.70
C ILE A 466 11.88 -24.10 -6.70
N GLU A 467 12.64 -25.03 -7.26
CA GLU A 467 13.60 -24.73 -8.32
C GLU A 467 13.01 -25.03 -9.70
N HIS A 468 12.13 -26.02 -9.83
CA HIS A 468 11.58 -26.40 -11.13
C HIS A 468 10.27 -27.15 -10.96
N ILE A 469 9.23 -26.73 -11.66
CA ILE A 469 8.01 -27.53 -11.87
C ILE A 469 7.73 -27.50 -13.35
N ASN A 470 7.72 -28.65 -14.00
CA ASN A 470 7.31 -28.81 -15.39
C ASN A 470 6.42 -30.04 -15.50
N LEU A 471 5.10 -29.81 -15.52
CA LEU A 471 4.10 -30.87 -15.45
C LEU A 471 3.25 -30.89 -16.71
N GLU A 472 3.25 -32.01 -17.42
CA GLU A 472 2.40 -32.28 -18.57
C GLU A 472 1.18 -33.11 -18.22
N ASN A 473 1.29 -34.16 -17.41
CA ASN A 473 0.18 -35.06 -17.08
C ASN A 473 0.16 -35.44 -15.59
N THR A 474 0.76 -34.62 -14.74
CA THR A 474 0.93 -34.91 -13.31
C THR A 474 0.02 -34.08 -12.43
N SER A 475 -0.57 -34.72 -11.42
CA SER A 475 -1.30 -34.08 -10.33
C SER A 475 -0.45 -33.99 -9.07
N LEU A 476 0.03 -32.79 -8.75
CA LEU A 476 0.75 -32.44 -7.53
C LEU A 476 -0.23 -31.87 -6.49
N LEU A 477 -0.49 -32.69 -5.46
CA LEU A 477 -1.43 -32.40 -4.39
C LEU A 477 -0.66 -32.07 -3.10
N ILE A 478 -0.88 -30.89 -2.54
CA ILE A 478 -0.20 -30.45 -1.31
C ILE A 478 -1.22 -30.31 -0.18
N GLU A 479 -1.05 -31.07 0.89
CA GLU A 479 -1.95 -30.97 2.05
C GLU A 479 -1.76 -29.63 2.78
N ASN A 480 -2.79 -28.77 2.76
CA ASN A 480 -2.75 -27.42 3.34
C ASN A 480 -4.05 -27.06 4.10
N ASP A 481 -4.86 -28.03 4.51
CA ASP A 481 -6.08 -27.80 5.28
C ASP A 481 -5.81 -27.18 6.65
N GLN A 482 -4.80 -27.70 7.35
CA GLN A 482 -4.45 -27.30 8.71
C GLN A 482 -3.56 -26.07 8.78
N ARG A 483 -2.78 -25.81 7.74
CA ARG A 483 -1.83 -24.69 7.66
C ARG A 483 -1.60 -24.28 6.20
N PRO A 484 -1.30 -23.01 5.92
CA PRO A 484 -0.95 -22.61 4.57
C PRO A 484 0.42 -23.14 4.14
N VAL A 485 0.60 -23.25 2.83
CA VAL A 485 1.88 -23.58 2.19
C VAL A 485 2.29 -22.46 1.24
N VAL A 486 3.53 -22.00 1.38
CA VAL A 486 4.13 -20.94 0.57
C VAL A 486 5.23 -21.54 -0.31
N LEU A 487 5.06 -21.49 -1.62
CA LEU A 487 6.01 -21.96 -2.62
C LEU A 487 6.89 -20.78 -3.05
N HIS A 488 8.17 -20.82 -2.72
CA HIS A 488 9.17 -19.84 -3.14
C HIS A 488 9.77 -20.26 -4.47
N LEU A 489 9.42 -19.56 -5.54
CA LEU A 489 9.97 -19.80 -6.87
C LEU A 489 11.38 -19.23 -7.01
N GLY A 490 12.30 -20.14 -7.30
CA GLY A 490 13.71 -19.92 -7.58
C GLY A 490 14.60 -19.91 -6.34
N THR A 491 15.89 -20.12 -6.58
CA THR A 491 16.94 -20.11 -5.55
C THR A 491 17.97 -19.02 -5.85
N GLN A 492 18.76 -18.60 -4.85
CA GLN A 492 19.80 -17.58 -5.05
C GLN A 492 20.96 -18.08 -5.94
N ASP A 493 21.08 -19.39 -6.15
CA ASP A 493 22.20 -20.00 -6.86
C ASP A 493 21.95 -20.13 -8.37
N GLU A 494 23.03 -20.11 -9.15
CA GLU A 494 22.97 -20.46 -10.58
C GLU A 494 22.75 -21.96 -10.75
N THR A 495 21.49 -22.32 -11.00
CA THR A 495 21.08 -23.70 -11.26
C THR A 495 20.99 -23.96 -12.75
N LYS A 496 21.21 -25.21 -13.16
CA LYS A 496 20.96 -25.67 -14.54
C LYS A 496 19.47 -25.78 -14.86
N LEU A 497 18.63 -25.99 -13.83
CA LEU A 497 17.17 -26.05 -13.99
C LEU A 497 16.54 -24.66 -14.16
N SER A 498 15.32 -24.67 -14.69
CA SER A 498 14.70 -23.48 -15.28
C SER A 498 14.34 -22.36 -14.29
N ASN A 499 14.16 -22.63 -12.99
CA ASN A 499 13.57 -21.68 -12.03
C ASN A 499 12.17 -21.21 -12.46
N ARG A 500 11.35 -22.15 -12.95
CA ARG A 500 10.01 -21.89 -13.48
C ARG A 500 9.02 -22.92 -12.96
N ILE A 501 7.75 -22.53 -13.02
CA ILE A 501 6.60 -23.40 -12.86
C ILE A 501 5.85 -23.35 -14.19
N ASP A 502 5.92 -24.44 -14.96
CA ASP A 502 5.21 -24.63 -16.22
C ASP A 502 4.19 -25.76 -16.01
N LEU A 503 2.90 -25.42 -16.14
CA LEU A 503 1.78 -26.32 -15.92
C LEU A 503 0.93 -26.42 -17.19
N SER A 504 0.87 -27.62 -17.77
CA SER A 504 0.02 -27.91 -18.92
C SER A 504 -1.46 -28.00 -18.51
N GLU A 505 -2.36 -27.99 -19.49
CA GLU A 505 -3.81 -28.15 -19.30
C GLU A 505 -4.20 -29.48 -18.62
N ASN A 506 -3.41 -30.54 -18.78
CA ASN A 506 -3.67 -31.86 -18.19
C ASN A 506 -2.98 -32.07 -16.83
N SER A 507 -2.18 -31.11 -16.39
CA SER A 507 -1.53 -31.11 -15.09
C SER A 507 -2.40 -30.45 -14.02
N LEU A 508 -2.05 -30.67 -12.75
CA LEU A 508 -2.73 -30.04 -11.62
C LEU A 508 -1.73 -29.77 -10.50
N LEU A 509 -1.66 -28.52 -10.03
CA LEU A 509 -1.00 -28.11 -8.80
C LEU A 509 -2.06 -27.46 -7.91
N CYS A 510 -2.40 -28.09 -6.78
CA CYS A 510 -3.37 -27.50 -5.87
C CYS A 510 -3.21 -27.92 -4.40
N GLY A 511 -3.78 -27.09 -3.53
CA GLY A 511 -3.99 -27.41 -2.12
C GLY A 511 -5.13 -28.40 -1.92
N VAL A 512 -4.94 -29.38 -1.05
CA VAL A 512 -5.95 -30.40 -0.74
C VAL A 512 -6.15 -30.54 0.75
N ASN A 513 -7.32 -31.04 1.14
CA ASN A 513 -7.57 -31.49 2.50
C ASN A 513 -6.91 -32.84 2.75
N ARG A 514 -6.62 -33.14 4.02
CA ARG A 514 -5.96 -34.40 4.39
C ARG A 514 -6.70 -35.60 3.80
N LYS A 515 -5.95 -36.46 3.10
CA LYS A 515 -6.45 -37.64 2.36
C LYS A 515 -7.29 -37.36 1.11
N ASP A 516 -7.77 -36.15 0.87
CA ASP A 516 -8.64 -35.82 -0.28
C ASP A 516 -7.84 -35.69 -1.59
N LYS A 517 -8.43 -36.16 -2.70
CA LYS A 517 -7.86 -36.02 -4.05
C LYS A 517 -8.39 -34.78 -4.78
N LYS A 518 -9.41 -34.11 -4.22
CA LYS A 518 -9.98 -32.88 -4.77
C LYS A 518 -9.30 -31.65 -4.18
N CYS A 519 -9.11 -30.64 -5.02
CA CYS A 519 -8.62 -29.34 -4.56
C CYS A 519 -9.64 -28.72 -3.60
N ASN A 520 -9.14 -28.09 -2.53
CA ASN A 520 -10.00 -27.48 -1.51
C ASN A 520 -10.49 -26.08 -1.86
N GLU A 521 -10.07 -25.53 -3.01
CA GLU A 521 -10.48 -24.21 -3.53
C GLU A 521 -10.22 -23.05 -2.54
N ALA A 522 -9.18 -23.19 -1.70
CA ALA A 522 -8.76 -22.23 -0.67
C ALA A 522 -7.49 -21.47 -1.11
N PRO A 523 -7.63 -20.42 -1.96
CA PRO A 523 -6.49 -19.75 -2.57
C PRO A 523 -5.56 -19.07 -1.54
N GLU A 524 -6.09 -18.64 -0.39
CA GLU A 524 -5.33 -18.03 0.69
C GLU A 524 -4.39 -19.01 1.41
N LYS A 525 -4.54 -20.32 1.16
CA LYS A 525 -3.72 -21.38 1.77
C LYS A 525 -2.65 -21.94 0.85
N LEU A 526 -2.65 -21.60 -0.44
CA LEU A 526 -1.60 -21.97 -1.40
C LEU A 526 -1.06 -20.69 -2.04
N ILE A 527 0.18 -20.34 -1.68
CA ILE A 527 0.79 -19.08 -2.07
C ILE A 527 2.01 -19.39 -2.92
N VAL A 528 2.17 -18.72 -4.06
CA VAL A 528 3.36 -18.80 -4.91
C VAL A 528 4.04 -17.45 -4.89
N ILE A 529 5.28 -17.38 -4.41
CA ILE A 529 6.04 -16.13 -4.30
C ILE A 529 7.40 -16.21 -4.98
N SER A 530 7.92 -15.09 -5.46
CA SER A 530 9.35 -14.96 -5.83
C SER A 530 9.96 -13.75 -5.12
N LYS A 531 11.11 -13.96 -4.45
CA LYS A 531 11.80 -12.89 -3.69
C LYS A 531 12.76 -12.04 -4.55
N ASN A 532 12.93 -12.33 -5.84
CA ASN A 532 14.06 -11.79 -6.59
C ASN A 532 13.80 -10.41 -7.21
N SER A 533 14.64 -9.43 -6.91
CA SER A 533 14.55 -8.06 -7.42
C SER A 533 15.26 -7.88 -8.76
N LEU A 534 15.31 -8.92 -9.60
CA LEU A 534 15.93 -8.79 -10.92
C LEU A 534 15.30 -7.59 -11.65
N LYS A 535 16.15 -6.78 -12.30
CA LYS A 535 15.71 -5.63 -13.10
C LYS A 535 14.55 -6.09 -13.98
N SER A 536 13.41 -5.39 -13.88
CA SER A 536 12.16 -5.72 -14.57
C SER A 536 12.44 -6.37 -15.91
N SER A 537 12.06 -7.63 -16.09
CA SER A 537 12.25 -8.29 -17.38
C SER A 537 11.53 -7.49 -18.46
N LYS A 538 12.10 -7.52 -19.67
CA LYS A 538 11.53 -6.88 -20.86
C LYS A 538 10.05 -7.28 -21.01
N LYS A 539 9.26 -6.38 -21.60
CA LYS A 539 7.83 -6.51 -21.98
C LYS A 539 7.46 -7.94 -22.44
N CYS A 540 6.17 -8.29 -22.36
CA CYS A 540 5.57 -9.57 -22.77
C CYS A 540 5.89 -10.04 -24.21
N ASN A 541 7.14 -10.39 -24.49
CA ASN A 541 7.62 -10.93 -25.76
C ASN A 541 7.61 -12.46 -25.67
N SER A 542 6.80 -13.08 -26.54
CA SER A 542 6.59 -14.52 -26.58
C SER A 542 7.88 -15.35 -26.75
N ASN A 543 8.88 -14.80 -27.45
CA ASN A 543 10.17 -15.47 -27.66
C ASN A 543 11.06 -15.45 -26.41
N ASP A 544 10.99 -14.38 -25.62
CA ASP A 544 11.79 -14.23 -24.39
C ASP A 544 11.23 -15.13 -23.27
N LEU A 545 9.90 -15.28 -23.23
CA LEU A 545 9.18 -16.13 -22.27
C LEU A 545 9.51 -17.62 -22.39
N LYS A 546 9.89 -18.09 -23.58
CA LYS A 546 10.13 -19.52 -23.87
C LYS A 546 11.55 -20.00 -23.58
N ASN A 547 12.57 -19.15 -23.76
CA ASN A 547 13.93 -19.68 -23.91
C ASN A 547 14.95 -19.26 -22.83
N ASN A 548 14.71 -18.24 -22.00
CA ASN A 548 15.72 -17.79 -21.00
C ASN A 548 15.17 -17.10 -19.75
N GLN A 549 13.85 -16.94 -19.62
CA GLN A 549 13.29 -16.20 -18.50
C GLN A 549 13.11 -17.10 -17.27
N LYS A 550 13.81 -16.75 -16.18
CA LYS A 550 13.62 -17.33 -14.84
C LYS A 550 12.44 -16.66 -14.13
N TYR A 551 11.94 -17.27 -13.06
CA TYR A 551 10.84 -16.76 -12.22
C TYR A 551 9.53 -16.61 -13.00
N VAL A 552 9.20 -17.61 -13.80
CA VAL A 552 7.96 -17.64 -14.59
C VAL A 552 7.00 -18.65 -14.01
N LEU A 553 5.74 -18.23 -13.82
CA LEU A 553 4.60 -19.10 -13.58
C LEU A 553 3.74 -19.11 -14.86
N ASN A 554 3.73 -20.25 -15.54
CA ASN A 554 3.00 -20.48 -16.77
C ASN A 554 1.91 -21.52 -16.53
N ILE A 555 0.66 -21.15 -16.79
CA ILE A 555 -0.49 -22.03 -16.54
C ILE A 555 -1.36 -22.21 -17.79
N ALA A 556 -2.13 -23.29 -17.79
CA ALA A 556 -3.17 -23.59 -18.77
C ALA A 556 -4.37 -24.30 -18.12
N GLY A 557 -5.57 -24.11 -18.65
CA GLY A 557 -6.78 -24.76 -18.18
C GLY A 557 -7.05 -24.47 -16.69
N LYS A 558 -7.27 -25.54 -15.92
CA LYS A 558 -7.46 -25.50 -14.45
C LYS A 558 -6.25 -26.06 -13.70
N SER A 559 -5.07 -25.96 -14.30
CA SER A 559 -3.85 -26.54 -13.72
C SER A 559 -3.41 -25.90 -12.41
N LEU A 560 -3.81 -24.64 -12.16
CA LEU A 560 -3.67 -23.98 -10.85
C LEU A 560 -5.04 -23.38 -10.47
N PRO A 561 -5.96 -24.17 -9.89
CA PRO A 561 -7.34 -23.76 -9.72
C PRO A 561 -7.54 -22.70 -8.65
N ALA A 562 -6.73 -22.71 -7.58
CA ALA A 562 -6.84 -21.75 -6.48
C ALA A 562 -5.47 -21.42 -5.87
N ALA A 563 -5.04 -20.15 -5.95
CA ALA A 563 -3.78 -19.70 -5.36
C ALA A 563 -3.70 -18.16 -5.20
N PHE A 564 -2.85 -17.71 -4.27
CA PHE A 564 -2.33 -16.35 -4.24
C PHE A 564 -0.96 -16.32 -4.90
N VAL A 565 -0.75 -15.42 -5.85
CA VAL A 565 0.49 -15.32 -6.62
C VAL A 565 1.13 -13.95 -6.37
N LEU A 566 2.40 -13.93 -5.92
CA LEU A 566 3.22 -12.73 -5.73
C LEU A 566 4.62 -12.91 -6.33
N LEU A 567 4.76 -12.60 -7.61
CA LEU A 567 6.00 -12.77 -8.37
C LEU A 567 6.76 -11.45 -8.48
N LYS A 568 7.49 -11.06 -7.42
CA LYS A 568 8.39 -9.89 -7.49
C LYS A 568 9.53 -10.20 -8.45
N GLY A 569 9.69 -9.35 -9.47
CA GLY A 569 10.64 -9.54 -10.57
C GLY A 569 10.32 -10.72 -11.50
N GLY A 570 9.19 -11.39 -11.32
CA GLY A 570 8.78 -12.57 -12.09
C GLY A 570 7.60 -12.30 -13.03
N THR A 571 7.24 -13.32 -13.79
CA THR A 571 6.19 -13.22 -14.83
C THR A 571 5.11 -14.26 -14.65
N PHE A 572 3.87 -13.82 -14.70
CA PHE A 572 2.70 -14.68 -14.84
C PHE A 572 2.31 -14.74 -16.31
N THR A 573 2.25 -15.93 -16.91
CA THR A 573 1.95 -16.13 -18.33
C THR A 573 1.01 -17.30 -18.58
N LEU A 574 0.41 -17.33 -19.76
CA LEU A 574 -0.51 -18.38 -20.17
C LEU A 574 0.01 -19.13 -21.39
N SER A 575 -0.12 -20.45 -21.37
CA SER A 575 0.17 -21.31 -22.53
C SER A 575 -1.11 -21.71 -23.28
N ASN A 576 -2.23 -21.80 -22.56
CA ASN A 576 -3.59 -21.93 -23.11
C ASN A 576 -4.58 -21.08 -22.30
N ASP A 577 -5.84 -21.05 -22.72
CA ASP A 577 -6.91 -20.45 -21.92
C ASP A 577 -6.91 -21.04 -20.51
N ALA A 578 -7.02 -20.20 -19.48
CA ALA A 578 -6.87 -20.60 -18.10
C ALA A 578 -7.88 -19.92 -17.18
N GLU A 579 -8.17 -20.57 -16.07
CA GLU A 579 -8.97 -20.01 -14.97
C GLU A 579 -8.33 -20.31 -13.62
N MET A 580 -8.49 -19.35 -12.70
CA MET A 580 -7.97 -19.45 -11.34
C MET A 580 -8.88 -18.68 -10.38
N ARG A 581 -9.02 -19.18 -9.16
CA ARG A 581 -9.54 -18.43 -8.01
C ARG A 581 -8.37 -17.84 -7.22
N GLY A 582 -8.45 -16.56 -6.86
CA GLY A 582 -7.45 -15.93 -6.00
C GLY A 582 -6.95 -14.59 -6.51
N VAL A 583 -5.64 -14.36 -6.42
CA VAL A 583 -5.01 -13.05 -6.63
C VAL A 583 -3.72 -13.21 -7.42
N VAL A 584 -3.45 -12.29 -8.35
CA VAL A 584 -2.22 -12.30 -9.18
C VAL A 584 -1.49 -10.96 -9.08
N TRP A 585 -0.36 -10.98 -8.37
CA TRP A 585 0.60 -9.88 -8.31
C TRP A 585 1.90 -10.34 -8.96
N ALA A 586 2.33 -9.69 -10.04
CA ALA A 586 3.55 -10.09 -10.76
C ALA A 586 4.21 -8.86 -11.38
N ASP A 587 5.52 -8.91 -11.66
CA ASP A 587 6.16 -7.80 -12.38
C ASP A 587 5.57 -7.66 -13.79
N ASN A 588 5.33 -8.80 -14.43
CA ASN A 588 4.74 -8.90 -15.76
C ASN A 588 3.54 -9.86 -15.75
N PHE A 589 2.41 -9.42 -16.31
CA PHE A 589 1.27 -10.27 -16.62
C PHE A 589 1.13 -10.39 -18.13
N CYS A 590 1.28 -11.60 -18.67
CA CYS A 590 1.35 -11.84 -20.10
C CYS A 590 0.31 -12.88 -20.54
N SER A 591 -0.83 -12.41 -21.08
CA SER A 591 -1.90 -13.30 -21.55
C SER A 591 -1.51 -14.13 -22.77
N GLN A 592 -0.57 -13.65 -23.60
CA GLN A 592 -0.19 -14.31 -24.86
C GLN A 592 -1.41 -14.50 -25.79
N SER A 593 -2.33 -13.53 -25.79
CA SER A 593 -3.60 -13.58 -26.54
C SER A 593 -4.53 -14.73 -26.12
N LYS A 594 -4.34 -15.27 -24.92
CA LYS A 594 -5.22 -16.29 -24.31
C LYS A 594 -6.24 -15.67 -23.38
N LYS A 595 -7.31 -16.41 -23.12
CA LYS A 595 -8.33 -16.02 -22.14
C LYS A 595 -7.87 -16.36 -20.73
N PHE A 596 -8.02 -15.41 -19.82
CA PHE A 596 -7.84 -15.65 -18.39
C PHE A 596 -9.10 -15.29 -17.61
N SER A 597 -9.59 -16.22 -16.79
CA SER A 597 -10.73 -15.96 -15.90
C SER A 597 -10.28 -16.01 -14.45
N LEU A 598 -10.27 -14.85 -13.78
CA LEU A 598 -9.95 -14.75 -12.36
C LEU A 598 -11.23 -14.67 -11.52
N THR A 599 -11.44 -15.62 -10.62
CA THR A 599 -12.54 -15.59 -9.66
C THR A 599 -12.06 -15.05 -8.32
N THR A 600 -12.70 -13.99 -7.82
CA THR A 600 -12.35 -13.36 -6.53
C THR A 600 -13.47 -13.45 -5.51
N LYS A 601 -14.60 -14.05 -5.88
CA LYS A 601 -15.65 -14.45 -4.95
C LYS A 601 -15.17 -15.65 -4.14
N ASP A 602 -15.46 -15.63 -2.86
CA ASP A 602 -15.34 -16.80 -2.02
C ASP A 602 -16.70 -17.13 -1.39
N GLN A 603 -17.20 -18.34 -1.59
CA GLN A 603 -18.46 -18.79 -1.00
C GLN A 603 -18.28 -19.29 0.44
N ASN A 604 -17.03 -19.56 0.85
CA ASN A 604 -16.70 -20.13 2.14
C ASN A 604 -16.31 -19.07 3.19
N SER A 605 -15.92 -17.86 2.77
CA SER A 605 -15.70 -16.75 3.69
C SER A 605 -17.01 -16.11 4.13
N LEU A 606 -17.07 -15.67 5.40
CA LEU A 606 -18.26 -15.06 6.01
C LEU A 606 -18.72 -13.77 5.30
N LYS A 607 -17.88 -13.20 4.42
CA LYS A 607 -18.11 -11.90 3.77
C LYS A 607 -17.97 -11.91 2.24
N GLY A 608 -17.51 -13.00 1.63
CA GLY A 608 -17.74 -13.28 0.21
C GLY A 608 -16.55 -13.07 -0.74
N SER A 609 -15.34 -12.76 -0.25
CA SER A 609 -14.17 -12.44 -1.10
C SER A 609 -12.89 -13.20 -0.72
N VAL A 610 -12.05 -13.49 -1.72
CA VAL A 610 -10.73 -14.13 -1.52
C VAL A 610 -9.77 -13.26 -0.71
N ILE A 611 -9.88 -11.93 -0.80
CA ILE A 611 -9.04 -11.00 -0.04
C ILE A 611 -9.40 -11.03 1.44
N GLU A 612 -10.68 -11.23 1.77
CA GLU A 612 -11.11 -11.28 3.17
C GLU A 612 -10.66 -12.58 3.83
N ALA A 613 -10.75 -13.70 3.11
CA ALA A 613 -10.14 -14.96 3.54
C ALA A 613 -8.62 -14.80 3.75
N GLY A 614 -7.96 -14.09 2.82
CA GLY A 614 -6.55 -13.71 2.95
C GLY A 614 -6.27 -12.86 4.20
N ASP A 615 -7.08 -11.84 4.48
CA ASP A 615 -6.93 -10.97 5.65
C ASP A 615 -7.13 -11.71 6.98
N GLU A 616 -8.11 -12.61 7.04
CA GLU A 616 -8.37 -13.45 8.21
C GLU A 616 -7.16 -14.34 8.56
N LEU A 617 -6.46 -14.85 7.54
CA LEU A 617 -5.30 -15.73 7.72
C LEU A 617 -3.96 -14.97 7.88
N TRP A 618 -3.74 -13.93 7.08
CA TRP A 618 -2.44 -13.25 6.91
C TRP A 618 -2.38 -11.83 7.47
N ASN A 619 -3.49 -11.28 7.99
CA ASN A 619 -3.57 -9.92 8.53
C ASN A 619 -3.26 -8.82 7.50
N LEU A 620 -3.87 -8.91 6.32
CA LEU A 620 -3.66 -8.03 5.17
C LEU A 620 -4.15 -6.58 5.38
N VAL A 621 -5.05 -6.31 6.33
CA VAL A 621 -5.65 -4.98 6.61
C VAL A 621 -5.24 -4.44 7.98
N ASP A 622 -5.13 -5.34 8.96
CA ASP A 622 -5.03 -5.00 10.39
C ASP A 622 -3.59 -5.03 10.93
N GLY A 623 -2.58 -5.22 10.07
CA GLY A 623 -1.19 -5.04 10.44
C GLY A 623 -0.90 -3.62 10.91
N GLU A 624 -0.04 -3.45 11.92
CA GLU A 624 0.42 -2.11 12.28
C GLU A 624 1.15 -1.45 11.10
N GLU A 625 1.79 -2.21 10.22
CA GLU A 625 2.68 -1.69 9.17
C GLU A 625 2.05 -1.71 7.77
N TYR A 626 1.18 -2.68 7.45
CA TYR A 626 0.62 -2.82 6.10
C TYR A 626 -0.77 -2.21 5.94
N THR A 627 -0.96 -1.38 4.90
CA THR A 627 -2.21 -0.63 4.65
C THR A 627 -3.11 -1.24 3.57
N GLY A 628 -2.75 -2.43 3.08
CA GLY A 628 -3.37 -3.09 1.95
C GLY A 628 -2.80 -2.65 0.59
N TYR A 629 -3.10 -3.44 -0.45
CA TYR A 629 -2.69 -3.18 -1.83
C TYR A 629 -3.92 -2.94 -2.70
N GLY A 630 -4.22 -1.68 -2.99
CA GLY A 630 -5.48 -1.30 -3.63
C GLY A 630 -5.73 0.20 -3.60
N ARG A 631 -6.92 0.62 -4.02
CA ARG A 631 -7.39 2.00 -3.85
C ARG A 631 -7.54 2.32 -2.36
N THR A 632 -6.89 3.39 -1.90
CA THR A 632 -6.88 3.72 -0.47
C THR A 632 -7.82 4.85 -0.11
N ILE A 633 -8.39 4.72 1.09
CA ILE A 633 -9.09 5.81 1.77
C ILE A 633 -8.18 6.31 2.89
N THR A 634 -7.96 7.62 2.91
CA THR A 634 -7.10 8.29 3.88
C THR A 634 -7.95 9.09 4.85
N ARG A 635 -7.71 8.87 6.14
CA ARG A 635 -8.37 9.60 7.23
C ARG A 635 -7.36 10.16 8.19
N GLY A 636 -7.65 11.34 8.73
CA GLY A 636 -6.92 11.95 9.83
C GLY A 636 -7.70 11.83 11.12
N VAL A 637 -7.13 11.19 12.14
CA VAL A 637 -7.69 11.20 13.50
C VAL A 637 -6.85 12.09 14.41
N ARG A 638 -7.48 12.64 15.44
CA ARG A 638 -6.82 13.49 16.42
C ARG A 638 -5.66 12.72 17.07
N GLY A 639 -4.44 13.24 16.92
CA GLY A 639 -3.26 12.65 17.57
C GLY A 639 -3.24 12.91 19.08
N THR A 640 -2.33 12.24 19.78
CA THR A 640 -2.11 12.39 21.24
C THR A 640 -1.22 13.59 21.61
N GLY A 641 -0.73 14.34 20.62
CA GLY A 641 0.13 15.51 20.84
C GLY A 641 -0.62 16.68 21.49
N LEU A 642 0.12 17.49 22.25
CA LEU A 642 -0.38 18.72 22.88
C LEU A 642 -0.72 19.79 21.83
N ASP A 643 -1.80 20.54 22.09
CA ASP A 643 -2.15 21.73 21.32
C ASP A 643 -1.21 22.88 21.69
N ILE A 644 -0.53 23.45 20.69
CA ILE A 644 0.35 24.60 20.90
C ILE A 644 -0.32 25.84 20.30
N PHE A 645 -0.55 26.86 21.15
CA PHE A 645 -1.07 28.15 20.72
C PHE A 645 0.04 29.20 20.73
N GLN A 646 0.24 29.85 19.59
CA GLN A 646 1.01 31.09 19.49
C GLN A 646 0.04 32.28 19.43
N ARG A 647 0.30 33.29 20.25
CA ARG A 647 -0.55 34.48 20.44
C ARG A 647 0.23 35.72 20.04
N TRP A 648 -0.39 36.66 19.31
CA TRP A 648 0.20 37.97 19.02
C TRP A 648 -0.85 39.00 18.64
#